data_AF-A0A1I6M9W6-F1
#
_entry.id   AF-A0A1I6M9W6-F1
#
_cell.length_a   1.000
_cell.length_b   1.000
_cell.length_c   1.000
_cell.angle_alpha   90.00
_cell.angle_beta   90.00
_cell.angle_gamma   90.00
#
_symmetry.space_group_name_H-M   'P 1'
#
loop_
_entity.id
_entity.type
_entity.pdbx_description
1 polymer ?
#
loop_
_entity_poly.entity_id
_entity_poly.type
_entity_poly.pdbx_seq_one_letter_code
_entity_poly.pdbx_strand_id
1 'polypeptide(L)'
;MAQAISSLVSGRPSDAIFSADGQSLFVAQGNTISRYDVASGTVTASYSAGTSLGGLSASAEGRYVVAVDLDNPFSDSYYTVRAHTFDLTAGSVATASYESFREATRAGYVRNFDDSLVLTGDRALVTGSNAGPGFGQKILNLDFATNTLVTTNMLSGVNIVVSSVDGAVSFISASNRSGGTALSVLDAAGTITASLTLYGGQAAAVSGTAGKALVAAYDSLTVYDLSLNAVIDLSAAHSEWRASIPGAAFSPDGRTLYLLDASDDTVVALSTADWSIVSEFAVGAPITSSNDGSQRAFGDRLTISADGQHLSIIADDRLVLVDLTDAPAPIANLYGDAGNNDLTATAATPNVFGLTGNDIMRDGEIAARLHGGLGDDTYYLTNAGTVIDESDGGANDRDTAYVSQSGATLMAGVEVLAFVQGASGTLNTGEREGVLIGANGDDVLNGAGRDDSLIGGGGNDRLFGNAGNDYLTGSSGNDLLDGGDGFDVAIINATSGSGTLTYGEGGSLIVTTGDGVDTLRGIERIQFVDGWLSLANIQAINGLYVELGGRPANLGELMFWSQRLDSGRPLNEVRIAILDDPLGRDHGVATITTLYQDFGGRSPSAAELDFWSGQIRDGSSYANVRAAIIDDPLGRDHTTEVVTALYNEYGGRDPNAAELQVWQTNVRGGATYADVRVAIMNDPLGLDHSGATLGTLYQEYFGRAPANGEVAVWQDLLRHGADYGSAIDALMRDAGSAAIVDRLTGTAQADTFDFGTDPGHATVAGFQPGIDKLDLDRAGYDGVNPLDMDHAREVLALDGSTDVLLTFGAHDTILLYDVSLHQLAASDFMV
;
A
#
# COMPACT_ATOMS: atom_id res chain seq x y z
N MET A 1 8.55 -37.93 -5.24
CA MET A 1 9.83 -37.66 -4.54
C MET A 1 10.82 -38.75 -4.91
N ALA A 2 11.61 -38.56 -5.95
CA ALA A 2 12.65 -39.49 -6.37
C ALA A 2 13.95 -39.21 -5.60
N GLN A 3 14.61 -40.29 -5.16
CA GLN A 3 15.99 -40.35 -4.65
C GLN A 3 16.96 -40.16 -5.84
N ALA A 4 18.14 -39.55 -5.79
CA ALA A 4 18.94 -38.99 -4.69
C ALA A 4 19.77 -37.79 -5.20
N ILE A 5 19.69 -36.68 -4.48
CA ILE A 5 20.58 -35.52 -4.59
C ILE A 5 21.61 -35.72 -3.47
N SER A 6 22.73 -36.38 -3.76
CA SER A 6 23.73 -36.61 -2.71
C SER A 6 24.55 -35.33 -2.51
N SER A 7 24.40 -34.69 -1.35
CA SER A 7 25.33 -33.64 -0.94
C SER A 7 26.73 -34.25 -0.75
N LEU A 8 27.67 -33.89 -1.62
CA LEU A 8 29.03 -34.43 -1.56
C LEU A 8 29.88 -33.71 -0.51
N VAL A 9 29.67 -32.40 -0.37
CA VAL A 9 30.46 -31.50 0.49
C VAL A 9 29.53 -30.59 1.26
N SER A 10 29.75 -30.46 2.57
CA SER A 10 29.12 -29.45 3.42
C SER A 10 30.02 -28.22 3.58
N GLY A 11 29.44 -27.02 3.64
CA GLY A 11 30.17 -25.75 3.71
C GLY A 11 30.19 -25.05 2.35
N ARG A 12 31.06 -24.06 2.15
CA ARG A 12 31.07 -23.24 0.92
C ARG A 12 32.21 -23.63 -0.03
N PRO A 13 32.01 -24.54 -0.99
CA PRO A 13 32.94 -24.71 -2.11
C PRO A 13 33.11 -23.41 -2.87
N SER A 14 34.32 -23.12 -3.33
CA SER A 14 34.61 -21.97 -4.20
C SER A 14 34.50 -22.33 -5.68
N ASP A 15 34.80 -23.58 -6.05
CA ASP A 15 34.66 -24.09 -7.41
C ASP A 15 34.69 -25.64 -7.45
N ALA A 16 34.20 -26.22 -8.55
CA ALA A 16 34.23 -27.65 -8.79
C ALA A 16 34.30 -28.01 -10.29
N ILE A 17 35.21 -28.92 -10.64
CA ILE A 17 35.40 -29.36 -12.03
C ILE A 17 35.62 -30.86 -12.14
N PHE A 18 35.03 -31.47 -13.17
CA PHE A 18 35.24 -32.88 -13.49
C PHE A 18 36.62 -33.13 -14.11
N SER A 19 37.16 -34.33 -13.92
CA SER A 19 38.27 -34.83 -14.72
C SER A 19 37.85 -35.05 -16.17
N ALA A 20 38.83 -35.05 -17.08
CA ALA A 20 38.59 -35.28 -18.50
C ALA A 20 37.91 -36.63 -18.84
N ASP A 21 38.03 -37.63 -17.97
CA ASP A 21 37.36 -38.93 -18.10
C ASP A 21 35.98 -38.99 -17.39
N GLY A 22 35.57 -37.90 -16.73
CA GLY A 22 34.32 -37.80 -15.97
C GLY A 22 34.28 -38.63 -14.69
N GLN A 23 35.32 -39.41 -14.36
CA GLN A 23 35.30 -40.36 -13.23
C GLN A 23 35.62 -39.69 -11.89
N SER A 24 36.19 -38.50 -11.90
CA SER A 24 36.55 -37.76 -10.70
C SER A 24 36.01 -36.34 -10.72
N LEU A 25 35.62 -35.84 -9.55
CA LEU A 25 35.25 -34.44 -9.33
C LEU A 25 36.28 -33.79 -8.41
N PHE A 26 36.90 -32.70 -8.84
CA PHE A 26 37.80 -31.89 -8.02
C PHE A 26 37.01 -30.73 -7.45
N VAL A 27 37.04 -30.57 -6.12
CA VAL A 27 36.32 -29.50 -5.41
C VAL A 27 37.29 -28.67 -4.61
N ALA A 28 37.30 -27.35 -4.84
CA ALA A 28 38.04 -26.39 -4.05
C ALA A 28 37.19 -25.91 -2.87
N GLN A 29 37.75 -25.98 -1.67
CA GLN A 29 37.13 -25.48 -0.45
C GLN A 29 38.20 -24.98 0.52
N GLY A 30 38.17 -23.69 0.85
CA GLY A 30 39.23 -23.07 1.65
C GLY A 30 40.59 -23.23 0.96
N ASN A 31 41.57 -23.84 1.63
CA ASN A 31 42.91 -24.08 1.08
C ASN A 31 43.11 -25.52 0.54
N THR A 32 42.03 -26.26 0.32
CA THR A 32 42.10 -27.68 -0.02
C THR A 32 41.34 -27.97 -1.30
N ILE A 33 41.95 -28.77 -2.17
CA ILE A 33 41.30 -29.41 -3.31
C ILE A 33 41.09 -30.87 -2.96
N SER A 34 39.85 -31.33 -2.95
CA SER A 34 39.52 -32.74 -2.73
C SER A 34 39.09 -33.38 -4.04
N ARG A 35 39.65 -34.55 -4.34
CA ARG A 35 39.26 -35.41 -5.47
C ARG A 35 38.25 -36.43 -4.98
N TYR A 36 37.03 -36.35 -5.49
CA TYR A 36 35.97 -37.30 -5.25
C TYR A 36 35.91 -38.30 -6.41
N ASP A 37 35.65 -39.56 -6.09
CA ASP A 37 35.21 -40.55 -7.08
C ASP A 37 33.71 -40.33 -7.33
N VAL A 38 33.33 -40.10 -8.59
CA VAL A 38 31.96 -39.70 -8.95
C VAL A 38 30.96 -40.82 -8.65
N ALA A 39 31.32 -42.07 -8.92
CA ALA A 39 30.44 -43.22 -8.72
C ALA A 39 30.15 -43.52 -7.23
N SER A 40 31.13 -43.33 -6.35
CA SER A 40 30.98 -43.63 -4.91
C SER A 40 30.72 -42.39 -4.05
N GLY A 41 30.94 -41.18 -4.56
CA GLY A 41 30.91 -39.93 -3.80
C GLY A 41 32.01 -39.82 -2.73
N THR A 42 33.02 -40.70 -2.75
CA THR A 42 34.05 -40.74 -1.69
C THR A 42 35.29 -39.94 -2.07
N VAL A 43 35.91 -39.30 -1.08
CA VAL A 43 37.20 -38.61 -1.26
C VAL A 43 38.30 -39.65 -1.47
N THR A 44 38.98 -39.58 -2.62
CA THR A 44 40.09 -40.46 -3.00
C THR A 44 41.45 -39.81 -2.75
N ALA A 45 41.53 -38.48 -2.80
CA ALA A 45 42.71 -37.70 -2.48
C ALA A 45 42.33 -36.29 -2.03
N SER A 46 43.20 -35.66 -1.22
CA SER A 46 43.09 -34.24 -0.88
C SER A 46 44.47 -33.60 -0.97
N TYR A 47 44.50 -32.39 -1.53
CA TYR A 47 45.71 -31.62 -1.72
C TYR A 47 45.52 -30.25 -1.09
N SER A 48 46.44 -29.82 -0.24
CA SER A 48 46.39 -28.48 0.36
C SER A 48 47.37 -27.54 -0.34
N ALA A 49 46.88 -26.36 -0.72
CA ALA A 49 47.68 -25.32 -1.35
C ALA A 49 47.14 -23.94 -0.96
N GLY A 50 48.05 -22.98 -0.80
CA GLY A 50 47.66 -21.59 -0.55
C GLY A 50 46.95 -21.37 0.79
N THR A 51 46.17 -20.30 0.85
CA THR A 51 45.36 -19.93 2.03
C THR A 51 43.86 -19.98 1.77
N SER A 52 43.45 -19.67 0.54
CA SER A 52 42.07 -19.69 0.08
C SER A 52 42.08 -19.81 -1.44
N LEU A 53 41.49 -20.89 -1.97
CA LEU A 53 41.51 -21.23 -3.40
C LEU A 53 40.24 -20.74 -4.08
N GLY A 54 40.41 -20.21 -5.28
CA GLY A 54 39.34 -19.70 -6.15
C GLY A 54 38.98 -20.73 -7.21
N GLY A 55 38.93 -20.26 -8.46
CA GLY A 55 38.58 -21.07 -9.62
C GLY A 55 39.56 -22.19 -9.92
N LEU A 56 39.02 -23.25 -10.51
CA LEU A 56 39.66 -24.51 -10.85
C LEU A 56 39.54 -24.75 -12.36
N SER A 57 40.62 -25.26 -12.94
CA SER A 57 40.59 -25.76 -14.31
C SER A 57 41.35 -27.07 -14.43
N ALA A 58 40.83 -27.99 -15.21
CA ALA A 58 41.42 -29.30 -15.46
C ALA A 58 41.90 -29.42 -16.90
N SER A 59 43.01 -30.11 -17.12
CA SER A 59 43.52 -30.32 -18.46
C SER A 59 42.70 -31.38 -19.21
N ALA A 60 42.47 -31.15 -20.50
CA ALA A 60 41.66 -32.04 -21.35
C ALA A 60 42.29 -33.44 -21.48
N GLU A 61 43.61 -33.58 -21.30
CA GLU A 61 44.29 -34.88 -21.22
C GLU A 61 44.27 -35.53 -19.82
N GLY A 62 43.65 -34.88 -18.83
CA GLY A 62 43.47 -35.41 -17.48
C GLY A 62 44.74 -35.46 -16.63
N ARG A 63 45.78 -34.71 -17.00
CA ARG A 63 47.07 -34.70 -16.30
C ARG A 63 47.16 -33.63 -15.21
N TYR A 64 46.63 -32.45 -15.48
CA TYR A 64 46.81 -31.29 -14.61
C TYR A 64 45.48 -30.78 -14.07
N VAL A 65 45.50 -30.33 -12.82
CA VAL A 65 44.49 -29.42 -12.27
C VAL A 65 45.22 -28.15 -11.86
N VAL A 66 44.66 -26.99 -12.20
CA VAL A 66 45.19 -25.68 -11.83
C VAL A 66 44.20 -24.99 -10.91
N ALA A 67 44.70 -24.39 -9.84
CA ALA A 67 43.93 -23.57 -8.91
C ALA A 67 44.63 -22.25 -8.64
N VAL A 68 43.88 -21.21 -8.32
CA VAL A 68 44.41 -19.85 -8.08
C VAL A 68 44.07 -19.41 -6.65
N ASP A 69 45.00 -18.73 -5.98
CA ASP A 69 44.75 -18.15 -4.65
C ASP A 69 43.83 -16.93 -4.75
N LEU A 70 42.71 -16.97 -4.01
CA LEU A 70 41.83 -15.83 -3.77
C LEU A 70 42.49 -14.80 -2.86
N ASP A 71 43.03 -15.25 -1.74
CA ASP A 71 43.58 -14.36 -0.72
C ASP A 71 45.05 -14.02 -1.02
N ASN A 72 45.26 -13.07 -1.93
CA ASN A 72 46.59 -12.58 -2.25
C ASN A 72 47.10 -11.64 -1.14
N PRO A 73 48.15 -11.99 -0.38
CA PRO A 73 48.59 -11.19 0.76
C PRO A 73 49.10 -9.80 0.32
N PHE A 74 48.63 -8.76 1.00
CA PHE A 74 48.98 -7.38 0.71
C PHE A 74 50.21 -6.93 1.50
N SER A 75 51.15 -6.26 0.81
CA SER A 75 52.08 -5.32 1.44
C SER A 75 51.83 -3.92 0.87
N ASP A 76 52.34 -2.87 1.52
CA ASP A 76 52.12 -1.47 1.12
C ASP A 76 52.47 -1.15 -0.35
N SER A 77 53.20 -2.02 -1.06
CA SER A 77 53.75 -1.77 -2.41
C SER A 77 53.50 -2.85 -3.47
N TYR A 78 53.02 -4.05 -3.11
CA TYR A 78 52.92 -5.20 -4.02
C TYR A 78 51.68 -6.07 -3.74
N TYR A 79 51.11 -6.65 -4.79
CA TYR A 79 50.24 -7.84 -4.71
C TYR A 79 50.97 -9.04 -5.34
N THR A 80 50.82 -10.20 -4.71
CA THR A 80 51.41 -11.47 -5.18
C THR A 80 50.30 -12.40 -5.62
N VAL A 81 50.26 -12.74 -6.90
CA VAL A 81 49.36 -13.76 -7.46
C VAL A 81 50.01 -15.12 -7.31
N ARG A 82 49.26 -16.14 -6.87
CA ARG A 82 49.73 -17.52 -6.85
C ARG A 82 48.81 -18.44 -7.63
N ALA A 83 49.42 -19.31 -8.42
CA ALA A 83 48.74 -20.38 -9.12
C ALA A 83 49.39 -21.71 -8.75
N HIS A 84 48.57 -22.72 -8.52
CA HIS A 84 48.97 -24.04 -8.07
C HIS A 84 48.67 -25.06 -9.16
N THR A 85 49.69 -25.74 -9.66
CA THR A 85 49.57 -26.82 -10.64
C THR A 85 49.70 -28.16 -9.94
N PHE A 86 48.65 -28.97 -10.00
CA PHE A 86 48.60 -30.32 -9.47
C PHE A 86 48.82 -31.29 -10.63
N ASP A 87 49.99 -31.92 -10.70
CA ASP A 87 50.25 -33.00 -11.65
C ASP A 87 49.68 -34.29 -11.07
N LEU A 88 48.53 -34.72 -11.60
CA LEU A 88 47.80 -35.90 -11.15
C LEU A 88 48.55 -37.20 -11.45
N THR A 89 49.43 -37.20 -12.46
CA THR A 89 50.25 -38.36 -12.82
C THR A 89 51.45 -38.49 -11.89
N ALA A 90 52.09 -37.37 -11.57
CA ALA A 90 53.25 -37.34 -10.66
C ALA A 90 52.85 -37.33 -9.17
N GLY A 91 51.60 -36.95 -8.85
CA GLY A 91 51.13 -36.77 -7.47
C GLY A 91 51.80 -35.59 -6.77
N SER A 92 52.20 -34.56 -7.51
CA SER A 92 52.96 -33.42 -7.01
C SER A 92 52.23 -32.09 -7.22
N VAL A 93 52.49 -31.14 -6.32
CA VAL A 93 51.97 -29.77 -6.42
C VAL A 93 53.13 -28.80 -6.65
N ALA A 94 53.00 -27.96 -7.68
CA ALA A 94 53.92 -26.87 -7.96
C ALA A 94 53.18 -25.53 -7.81
N THR A 95 53.83 -24.54 -7.20
CA THR A 95 53.26 -23.20 -7.03
C THR A 95 54.09 -22.20 -7.82
N ALA A 96 53.46 -21.49 -8.75
CA ALA A 96 54.03 -20.35 -9.42
C ALA A 96 53.56 -19.06 -8.73
N SER A 97 54.39 -18.02 -8.73
CA SER A 97 54.03 -16.72 -8.16
C SER A 97 54.41 -15.58 -9.10
N TYR A 98 53.56 -14.56 -9.15
CA TYR A 98 53.80 -13.32 -9.89
C TYR A 98 53.62 -12.12 -8.98
N GLU A 99 54.64 -11.26 -8.90
CA GLU A 99 54.59 -10.02 -8.13
C GLU A 99 54.49 -8.82 -9.09
N SER A 100 53.54 -7.92 -8.83
CA SER A 100 53.41 -6.67 -9.59
C SER A 100 53.44 -5.44 -8.68
N PHE A 101 54.10 -4.38 -9.16
CA PHE A 101 54.23 -3.11 -8.45
C PHE A 101 52.91 -2.33 -8.46
N ARG A 102 52.55 -1.74 -7.32
CA ARG A 102 51.37 -0.88 -7.16
C ARG A 102 51.56 0.42 -7.96
N GLU A 103 50.82 0.62 -9.05
CA GLU A 103 50.60 1.97 -9.56
C GLU A 103 49.73 2.71 -8.52
N ALA A 104 50.33 3.69 -7.83
CA ALA A 104 49.66 4.41 -6.76
C ALA A 104 48.46 5.20 -7.31
N THR A 105 47.22 4.91 -6.86
CA THR A 105 46.30 5.88 -6.21
C THR A 105 44.89 5.33 -5.93
N ARG A 106 44.31 5.87 -4.83
CA ARG A 106 42.96 5.72 -4.24
C ARG A 106 42.58 4.35 -3.64
N ALA A 107 41.82 4.48 -2.55
CA ALA A 107 41.66 3.51 -1.47
C ALA A 107 40.75 2.33 -1.82
N GLY A 108 41.12 1.14 -1.35
CA GLY A 108 40.15 0.18 -0.81
C GLY A 108 39.70 -0.98 -1.69
N TYR A 109 39.84 -0.94 -3.02
CA TYR A 109 39.31 -2.01 -3.88
C TYR A 109 40.33 -2.48 -4.92
N VAL A 110 41.06 -3.56 -4.62
CA VAL A 110 41.73 -4.40 -5.63
C VAL A 110 41.15 -5.80 -5.46
N ARG A 111 40.33 -6.24 -6.42
CA ARG A 111 39.83 -7.61 -6.51
C ARG A 111 40.88 -8.52 -7.19
N ASN A 112 40.84 -9.80 -6.80
CA ASN A 112 41.92 -10.79 -6.91
C ASN A 112 41.93 -11.52 -8.27
N PHE A 113 42.98 -12.31 -8.50
CA PHE A 113 42.93 -13.35 -9.52
C PHE A 113 42.06 -14.47 -8.98
N ASP A 114 41.01 -14.79 -9.71
CA ASP A 114 39.87 -15.53 -9.19
C ASP A 114 39.64 -16.82 -9.95
N ASP A 115 40.24 -17.00 -11.14
CA ASP A 115 39.93 -18.13 -12.02
C ASP A 115 41.13 -18.52 -12.92
N SER A 116 41.07 -19.71 -13.55
CA SER A 116 42.10 -20.25 -14.43
C SER A 116 41.54 -20.99 -15.63
N LEU A 117 42.37 -21.13 -16.66
CA LEU A 117 42.05 -21.87 -17.86
C LEU A 117 43.25 -22.70 -18.31
N VAL A 118 43.17 -24.02 -18.24
CA VAL A 118 44.20 -24.89 -18.79
C VAL A 118 44.09 -24.92 -20.33
N LEU A 119 45.21 -24.64 -20.99
CA LEU A 119 45.37 -24.67 -22.45
C LEU A 119 46.17 -25.90 -22.88
N THR A 120 46.09 -26.22 -24.16
CA THR A 120 46.98 -27.20 -24.78
C THR A 120 48.45 -26.75 -24.74
N GLY A 121 49.34 -27.74 -24.64
CA GLY A 121 50.79 -27.53 -24.63
C GLY A 121 51.36 -27.14 -23.26
N ASP A 122 50.83 -27.74 -22.19
CA ASP A 122 51.31 -27.60 -20.82
C ASP A 122 51.35 -26.13 -20.31
N ARG A 123 50.26 -25.39 -20.56
CA ARG A 123 50.10 -23.99 -20.14
C ARG A 123 48.72 -23.74 -19.53
N ALA A 124 48.59 -22.69 -18.74
CA ALA A 124 47.30 -22.16 -18.33
C ALA A 124 47.25 -20.64 -18.40
N LEU A 125 46.07 -20.07 -18.58
CA LEU A 125 45.79 -18.67 -18.30
C LEU A 125 45.30 -18.54 -16.86
N VAL A 126 45.69 -17.46 -16.20
CA VAL A 126 45.22 -17.09 -14.86
C VAL A 126 44.59 -15.71 -14.97
N THR A 127 43.34 -15.60 -14.54
CA THR A 127 42.44 -14.45 -14.75
C THR A 127 41.89 -13.93 -13.42
N GLY A 128 41.38 -12.69 -13.41
CA GLY A 128 40.99 -12.03 -12.16
C GLY A 128 39.95 -10.94 -12.32
N SER A 129 39.02 -10.81 -11.35
CA SER A 129 37.84 -9.95 -11.47
C SER A 129 38.10 -8.46 -11.20
N ASN A 130 37.40 -7.60 -11.94
CA ASN A 130 37.69 -6.17 -12.06
C ASN A 130 37.84 -5.38 -10.73
N ALA A 131 38.95 -4.63 -10.66
CA ALA A 131 39.25 -3.65 -9.63
C ALA A 131 38.82 -2.24 -10.06
N GLY A 132 37.55 -1.99 -10.37
CA GLY A 132 37.04 -0.63 -10.61
C GLY A 132 37.66 0.17 -11.78
N PRO A 133 37.08 1.34 -12.10
CA PRO A 133 37.52 2.15 -13.25
C PRO A 133 38.93 2.70 -13.03
N GLY A 134 39.90 2.21 -13.83
CA GLY A 134 41.29 2.70 -13.86
C GLY A 134 42.35 1.60 -13.82
N PHE A 135 42.02 0.40 -13.33
CA PHE A 135 42.98 -0.67 -13.11
C PHE A 135 42.98 -1.66 -14.30
N GLY A 136 44.08 -1.71 -15.06
CA GLY A 136 44.23 -2.65 -16.16
C GLY A 136 44.70 -4.02 -15.65
N GLN A 137 43.76 -4.92 -15.33
CA GLN A 137 44.13 -6.28 -14.93
C GLN A 137 44.67 -7.08 -16.12
N LYS A 138 45.80 -7.75 -15.92
CA LYS A 138 46.49 -8.52 -16.95
C LYS A 138 46.11 -9.99 -16.83
N ILE A 139 45.89 -10.67 -17.94
CA ILE A 139 45.93 -12.13 -17.96
C ILE A 139 47.40 -12.57 -17.75
N LEU A 140 47.61 -13.59 -16.91
CA LEU A 140 48.92 -14.23 -16.76
C LEU A 140 48.93 -15.56 -17.48
N ASN A 141 50.02 -15.86 -18.18
CA ASN A 141 50.30 -17.16 -18.77
C ASN A 141 51.20 -17.93 -17.81
N LEU A 142 50.70 -19.07 -17.33
CA LEU A 142 51.42 -20.07 -16.55
C LEU A 142 52.02 -21.10 -17.50
N ASP A 143 53.32 -21.30 -17.41
CA ASP A 143 54.03 -22.39 -18.09
C ASP A 143 54.30 -23.50 -17.07
N PHE A 144 53.81 -24.72 -17.31
CA PHE A 144 53.94 -25.82 -16.35
C PHE A 144 55.37 -26.39 -16.31
N ALA A 145 56.12 -26.29 -17.40
CA ALA A 145 57.47 -26.82 -17.49
C ALA A 145 58.46 -25.96 -16.70
N THR A 146 58.32 -24.63 -16.76
CA THR A 146 59.15 -23.69 -15.99
C THR A 146 58.55 -23.32 -14.65
N ASN A 147 57.26 -23.60 -14.43
CA ASN A 147 56.48 -23.16 -13.26
C ASN A 147 56.58 -21.64 -13.04
N THR A 148 56.41 -20.87 -14.13
CA THR A 148 56.51 -19.40 -14.12
C THR A 148 55.23 -18.76 -14.63
N LEU A 149 54.84 -17.65 -13.98
CA LEU A 149 53.76 -16.77 -14.42
C LEU A 149 54.34 -15.54 -15.13
N VAL A 150 53.87 -15.27 -16.34
CA VAL A 150 54.27 -14.09 -17.13
C VAL A 150 53.05 -13.37 -17.69
N THR A 151 53.09 -12.06 -17.78
CA THR A 151 51.99 -11.28 -18.35
C THR A 151 51.84 -11.54 -19.85
N THR A 152 50.61 -11.65 -20.34
CA THR A 152 50.31 -11.73 -21.77
C THR A 152 49.66 -10.45 -22.29
N ASN A 153 49.74 -10.24 -23.61
CA ASN A 153 49.14 -9.10 -24.32
C ASN A 153 47.69 -9.36 -24.77
N MET A 154 47.10 -10.50 -24.37
CA MET A 154 45.84 -10.95 -25.00
C MET A 154 44.64 -10.07 -24.67
N LEU A 155 44.39 -9.73 -23.40
CA LEU A 155 43.26 -8.87 -22.99
C LEU A 155 43.58 -8.16 -21.65
N SER A 156 42.85 -7.08 -21.37
CA SER A 156 42.86 -6.39 -20.06
C SER A 156 41.46 -6.47 -19.43
N GLY A 157 41.36 -6.85 -18.15
CA GLY A 157 40.11 -6.78 -17.36
C GLY A 157 39.15 -7.98 -17.48
N VAL A 158 39.66 -9.23 -17.55
CA VAL A 158 38.86 -10.46 -17.69
C VAL A 158 38.14 -10.87 -16.40
N ASN A 159 36.81 -11.01 -16.42
CA ASN A 159 36.04 -11.36 -15.22
C ASN A 159 35.70 -12.84 -15.08
N ILE A 160 35.36 -13.53 -16.16
CA ILE A 160 34.88 -14.93 -16.15
C ILE A 160 35.45 -15.66 -17.36
N VAL A 161 35.92 -16.89 -17.13
CA VAL A 161 36.38 -17.82 -18.17
C VAL A 161 35.56 -19.10 -18.08
N VAL A 162 35.06 -19.57 -19.22
CA VAL A 162 34.35 -20.85 -19.30
C VAL A 162 34.95 -21.68 -20.43
N SER A 163 35.12 -22.98 -20.21
CA SER A 163 35.60 -23.92 -21.24
C SER A 163 34.53 -24.91 -21.66
N SER A 164 34.60 -25.34 -22.91
CA SER A 164 33.83 -26.51 -23.33
C SER A 164 34.35 -27.76 -22.62
N VAL A 165 33.48 -28.73 -22.40
CA VAL A 165 33.80 -29.98 -21.67
C VAL A 165 34.99 -30.73 -22.29
N ASP A 166 35.17 -30.65 -23.60
CA ASP A 166 36.29 -31.25 -24.34
C ASP A 166 37.58 -30.39 -24.35
N GLY A 167 37.54 -29.19 -23.76
CA GLY A 167 38.63 -28.21 -23.75
C GLY A 167 38.99 -27.64 -25.14
N ALA A 168 38.17 -27.89 -26.17
CA ALA A 168 38.48 -27.47 -27.54
C ALA A 168 38.28 -25.97 -27.76
N VAL A 169 37.35 -25.37 -27.04
CA VAL A 169 36.98 -23.95 -27.14
C VAL A 169 36.85 -23.37 -25.73
N SER A 170 37.26 -22.13 -25.57
CA SER A 170 37.02 -21.37 -24.33
C SER A 170 36.36 -20.03 -24.65
N PHE A 171 35.60 -19.51 -23.70
CA PHE A 171 34.86 -18.27 -23.84
C PHE A 171 35.14 -17.36 -22.66
N ILE A 172 35.56 -16.14 -22.96
CA ILE A 172 36.10 -15.21 -21.98
C ILE A 172 35.34 -13.89 -22.06
N SER A 173 35.02 -13.32 -20.90
CA SER A 173 34.43 -11.98 -20.80
C SER A 173 35.38 -11.01 -20.08
N ALA A 174 35.52 -9.79 -20.61
CA ALA A 174 36.43 -8.77 -20.07
C ALA A 174 35.78 -7.38 -20.03
N SER A 175 35.58 -6.80 -18.84
CA SER A 175 35.04 -5.45 -18.70
C SER A 175 36.04 -4.39 -19.17
N ASN A 176 35.60 -3.52 -20.07
CA ASN A 176 36.40 -2.42 -20.60
C ASN A 176 36.12 -1.09 -19.86
N ARG A 177 37.05 -0.13 -20.01
CA ARG A 177 37.01 1.20 -19.37
C ARG A 177 35.84 2.10 -19.82
N SER A 178 35.13 1.73 -20.89
CA SER A 178 34.08 2.52 -21.55
C SER A 178 32.66 2.02 -21.27
N GLY A 179 32.50 1.06 -20.34
CA GLY A 179 31.20 0.52 -19.94
C GLY A 179 30.75 -0.72 -20.72
N GLY A 180 31.54 -1.21 -21.69
CA GLY A 180 31.25 -2.45 -22.40
C GLY A 180 32.04 -3.66 -21.86
N THR A 181 31.50 -4.86 -21.97
CA THR A 181 32.21 -6.12 -21.80
C THR A 181 32.64 -6.67 -23.15
N ALA A 182 33.94 -6.87 -23.34
CA ALA A 182 34.49 -7.59 -24.47
C ALA A 182 34.37 -9.10 -24.24
N LEU A 183 33.67 -9.78 -25.14
CA LEU A 183 33.53 -11.23 -25.19
C LEU A 183 34.49 -11.77 -26.24
N SER A 184 35.19 -12.86 -25.95
CA SER A 184 36.14 -13.49 -26.87
C SER A 184 36.06 -15.00 -26.83
N VAL A 185 36.01 -15.62 -28.01
CA VAL A 185 36.12 -17.07 -28.18
C VAL A 185 37.58 -17.41 -28.47
N LEU A 186 38.12 -18.38 -27.75
CA LEU A 186 39.49 -18.86 -27.87
C LEU A 186 39.49 -20.33 -28.32
N ASP A 187 40.46 -20.69 -29.16
CA ASP A 187 40.78 -22.10 -29.42
C ASP A 187 41.55 -22.74 -28.25
N ALA A 188 41.73 -24.06 -28.31
CA ALA A 188 42.46 -24.83 -27.29
C ALA A 188 43.92 -24.39 -27.06
N ALA A 189 44.52 -23.61 -27.97
CA ALA A 189 45.87 -23.05 -27.81
C ALA A 189 45.88 -21.66 -27.17
N GLY A 190 44.69 -21.09 -26.95
CA GLY A 190 44.46 -19.74 -26.41
C GLY A 190 44.40 -18.65 -27.47
N THR A 191 44.28 -18.99 -28.76
CA THR A 191 44.18 -17.99 -29.84
C THR A 191 42.75 -17.46 -29.92
N ILE A 192 42.58 -16.14 -29.91
CA ILE A 192 41.27 -15.51 -30.12
C ILE A 192 40.80 -15.76 -31.55
N THR A 193 39.65 -16.42 -31.71
CA THR A 193 39.02 -16.72 -33.01
C THR A 193 37.86 -15.79 -33.33
N ALA A 194 37.21 -15.21 -32.32
CA ALA A 194 36.15 -14.21 -32.47
C ALA A 194 36.11 -13.27 -31.25
N SER A 195 35.67 -12.02 -31.46
CA SER A 195 35.43 -11.07 -30.37
C SER A 195 34.23 -10.15 -30.64
N LEU A 196 33.48 -9.82 -29.59
CA LEU A 196 32.32 -8.93 -29.60
C LEU A 196 32.40 -8.00 -28.39
N THR A 197 31.83 -6.80 -28.43
CA THR A 197 31.71 -5.94 -27.25
C THR A 197 30.23 -5.62 -27.01
N LEU A 198 29.72 -5.99 -25.84
CA LEU A 198 28.34 -5.75 -25.41
C LEU A 198 28.31 -4.87 -24.16
N TYR A 199 27.16 -4.30 -23.81
CA TYR A 199 26.99 -3.66 -22.51
C TYR A 199 26.53 -4.72 -21.50
N GLY A 200 27.23 -4.89 -20.37
CA GLY A 200 26.76 -5.74 -19.26
C GLY A 200 26.75 -7.27 -19.44
N GLY A 201 27.11 -7.84 -20.60
CA GLY A 201 27.11 -9.30 -20.82
C GLY A 201 28.36 -10.03 -20.30
N GLN A 202 28.20 -11.26 -19.82
CA GLN A 202 29.24 -12.14 -19.29
C GLN A 202 29.20 -13.51 -19.99
N ALA A 203 30.35 -14.17 -20.08
CA ALA A 203 30.45 -15.53 -20.62
C ALA A 203 29.85 -16.51 -19.60
N ALA A 204 28.85 -17.30 -20.01
CA ALA A 204 28.14 -18.22 -19.12
C ALA A 204 28.37 -19.70 -19.46
N ALA A 205 28.42 -20.05 -20.75
CA ALA A 205 28.71 -21.42 -21.21
C ALA A 205 29.24 -21.43 -22.65
N VAL A 206 29.97 -22.47 -23.05
CA VAL A 206 30.41 -22.65 -24.44
C VAL A 206 30.48 -24.13 -24.82
N SER A 207 30.17 -24.43 -26.08
CA SER A 207 30.28 -25.78 -26.64
C SER A 207 30.88 -25.75 -28.04
N GLY A 208 32.02 -26.42 -28.20
CA GLY A 208 32.63 -26.70 -29.50
C GLY A 208 31.72 -27.57 -30.36
N THR A 209 31.15 -28.63 -29.78
CA THR A 209 30.26 -29.59 -30.46
C THR A 209 28.97 -28.95 -30.96
N ALA A 210 28.30 -28.13 -30.14
CA ALA A 210 27.10 -27.39 -30.56
C ALA A 210 27.43 -26.20 -31.49
N GLY A 211 28.68 -25.73 -31.45
CA GLY A 211 29.10 -24.49 -32.09
C GLY A 211 28.34 -23.28 -31.52
N LYS A 212 28.17 -23.22 -30.20
CA LYS A 212 27.39 -22.20 -29.49
C LYS A 212 28.12 -21.67 -28.26
N ALA A 213 27.82 -20.43 -27.91
CA ALA A 213 28.24 -19.78 -26.67
C ALA A 213 27.04 -19.07 -26.05
N LEU A 214 26.91 -19.15 -24.73
CA LEU A 214 25.85 -18.50 -23.96
C LEU A 214 26.42 -17.25 -23.28
N VAL A 215 25.70 -16.14 -23.44
CA VAL A 215 26.02 -14.87 -22.78
C VAL A 215 24.87 -14.52 -21.84
N ALA A 216 25.20 -14.33 -20.57
CA ALA A 216 24.27 -13.80 -19.57
C ALA A 216 24.55 -12.31 -19.36
N ALA A 217 23.54 -11.47 -19.56
CA ALA A 217 23.55 -10.05 -19.19
C ALA A 217 22.54 -9.81 -18.06
N TYR A 218 22.44 -8.56 -17.56
CA TYR A 218 21.56 -8.22 -16.45
C TYR A 218 20.09 -8.59 -16.66
N ASP A 219 19.62 -8.54 -17.91
CA ASP A 219 18.22 -8.68 -18.31
C ASP A 219 18.01 -9.65 -19.48
N SER A 220 19.07 -10.32 -19.95
CA SER A 220 18.99 -11.17 -21.14
C SER A 220 19.95 -12.35 -21.10
N LEU A 221 19.48 -13.47 -21.63
CA LEU A 221 20.23 -14.71 -21.78
C LEU A 221 20.30 -15.07 -23.26
N THR A 222 21.33 -14.60 -23.95
CA THR A 222 21.43 -14.75 -25.40
C THR A 222 22.42 -15.84 -25.80
N VAL A 223 21.99 -16.74 -26.69
CA VAL A 223 22.86 -17.71 -27.33
C VAL A 223 23.45 -17.11 -28.60
N TYR A 224 24.75 -17.26 -28.76
CA TYR A 224 25.53 -16.89 -29.94
C TYR A 224 26.13 -18.12 -30.62
N ASP A 225 26.47 -18.01 -31.91
CA ASP A 225 27.40 -18.94 -32.54
C ASP A 225 28.86 -18.63 -32.12
N LEU A 226 29.82 -19.50 -32.48
CA LEU A 226 31.25 -19.27 -32.15
C LEU A 226 31.90 -18.12 -32.92
N SER A 227 31.20 -17.52 -33.90
CA SER A 227 31.59 -16.26 -34.55
C SER A 227 30.95 -15.04 -33.88
N LEU A 228 30.21 -15.25 -32.78
CA LEU A 228 29.49 -14.24 -32.00
C LEU A 228 28.37 -13.54 -32.76
N ASN A 229 27.68 -14.27 -33.65
CA ASN A 229 26.37 -13.86 -34.17
C ASN A 229 25.25 -14.39 -33.25
N ALA A 230 24.29 -13.53 -32.89
CA ALA A 230 23.15 -13.93 -32.06
C ALA A 230 22.29 -14.98 -32.77
N VAL A 231 21.95 -16.04 -32.05
CA VAL A 231 21.12 -17.17 -32.52
C VAL A 231 19.71 -17.06 -31.97
N ILE A 232 19.58 -16.87 -30.65
CA ILE A 232 18.30 -16.69 -29.95
C ILE A 232 18.53 -15.93 -28.64
N ASP A 233 17.54 -15.15 -28.24
CA ASP A 233 17.45 -14.62 -26.88
C ASP A 233 16.51 -15.51 -26.06
N LEU A 234 17.07 -16.30 -25.15
CA LEU A 234 16.31 -17.25 -24.35
C LEU A 234 15.38 -16.53 -23.37
N SER A 235 15.76 -15.35 -22.88
CA SER A 235 14.89 -14.55 -22.01
C SER A 235 13.65 -14.03 -22.73
N ALA A 236 13.74 -13.85 -24.05
CA ALA A 236 12.58 -13.49 -24.87
C ALA A 236 11.78 -14.72 -25.34
N ALA A 237 12.42 -15.87 -25.44
CA ALA A 237 11.78 -17.13 -25.85
C ALA A 237 11.10 -17.85 -24.69
N HIS A 238 11.55 -17.60 -23.45
CA HIS A 238 11.05 -18.17 -22.22
C HIS A 238 10.76 -17.05 -21.22
N SER A 239 9.60 -16.41 -21.35
CA SER A 239 9.16 -15.37 -20.43
C SER A 239 8.92 -15.90 -19.01
N GLU A 240 8.73 -17.22 -18.87
CA GLU A 240 8.66 -17.93 -17.60
C GLU A 240 9.96 -17.82 -16.77
N TRP A 241 11.10 -17.42 -17.36
CA TRP A 241 12.38 -17.34 -16.65
C TRP A 241 12.76 -15.91 -16.23
N ARG A 242 12.71 -15.67 -14.93
CA ARG A 242 12.82 -14.33 -14.30
C ARG A 242 14.26 -13.80 -14.14
N ALA A 243 15.18 -14.15 -15.04
CA ALA A 243 16.54 -13.60 -15.05
C ALA A 243 17.32 -13.80 -13.74
N SER A 244 17.51 -15.05 -13.33
CA SER A 244 18.67 -15.40 -12.50
C SER A 244 19.17 -16.80 -12.81
N ILE A 245 20.01 -16.86 -13.85
CA ILE A 245 20.71 -18.08 -14.24
C ILE A 245 22.17 -17.97 -13.79
N PRO A 246 22.49 -18.30 -12.52
CA PRO A 246 23.84 -18.15 -11.99
C PRO A 246 24.83 -19.21 -12.53
N GLY A 247 24.38 -20.23 -13.26
CA GLY A 247 25.23 -21.25 -13.86
C GLY A 247 24.60 -21.89 -15.08
N ALA A 248 25.42 -22.29 -16.05
CA ALA A 248 24.98 -22.95 -17.27
C ALA A 248 26.05 -23.93 -17.78
N ALA A 249 25.63 -25.04 -18.40
CA ALA A 249 26.54 -26.00 -19.01
C ALA A 249 25.91 -26.67 -20.24
N PHE A 250 26.66 -26.80 -21.32
CA PHE A 250 26.25 -27.61 -22.47
C PHE A 250 26.61 -29.08 -22.26
N SER A 251 25.76 -29.99 -22.72
CA SER A 251 26.09 -31.41 -22.79
C SER A 251 27.31 -31.67 -23.68
N PRO A 252 28.10 -32.72 -23.43
CA PRO A 252 29.26 -33.06 -24.26
C PRO A 252 28.91 -33.29 -25.73
N ASP A 253 27.73 -33.84 -26.01
CA ASP A 253 27.23 -34.05 -27.37
C ASP A 253 26.62 -32.80 -28.02
N GLY A 254 26.55 -31.69 -27.27
CA GLY A 254 26.06 -30.39 -27.71
C GLY A 254 24.56 -30.32 -27.95
N ARG A 255 23.79 -31.35 -27.58
CA ARG A 255 22.33 -31.40 -27.81
C ARG A 255 21.50 -30.77 -26.72
N THR A 256 22.07 -30.56 -25.54
CA THR A 256 21.36 -30.05 -24.38
C THR A 256 22.12 -28.88 -23.77
N LEU A 257 21.39 -27.85 -23.35
CA LEU A 257 21.89 -26.76 -22.52
C LEU A 257 21.20 -26.84 -21.17
N TYR A 258 21.97 -27.06 -20.10
CA TYR A 258 21.49 -27.03 -18.74
C TYR A 258 21.66 -25.62 -18.17
N LEU A 259 20.60 -25.09 -17.58
CA LEU A 259 20.57 -23.81 -16.90
C LEU A 259 20.22 -24.04 -15.43
N LEU A 260 20.93 -23.38 -14.53
CA LEU A 260 20.63 -23.40 -13.10
C LEU A 260 19.66 -22.26 -12.82
N ASP A 261 18.43 -22.54 -12.43
CA ASP A 261 17.43 -21.52 -12.11
C ASP A 261 17.41 -21.27 -10.59
N ALA A 262 17.84 -20.08 -10.20
CA ALA A 262 17.87 -19.68 -8.79
C ALA A 262 16.51 -19.28 -8.23
N SER A 263 15.50 -19.03 -9.09
CA SER A 263 14.16 -18.65 -8.65
C SER A 263 13.40 -19.86 -8.08
N ASP A 264 13.59 -21.03 -8.68
CA ASP A 264 12.88 -22.27 -8.33
C ASP A 264 13.76 -23.35 -7.69
N ASP A 265 15.04 -23.06 -7.46
CA ASP A 265 16.04 -24.03 -7.01
C ASP A 265 16.11 -25.28 -7.93
N THR A 266 15.99 -25.08 -9.25
CA THR A 266 15.91 -26.15 -10.26
C THR A 266 17.06 -26.09 -11.26
N VAL A 267 17.26 -27.20 -11.98
CA VAL A 267 18.01 -27.22 -13.23
C VAL A 267 17.03 -27.46 -14.36
N VAL A 268 17.10 -26.58 -15.36
CA VAL A 268 16.29 -26.65 -16.57
C VAL A 268 17.16 -27.11 -17.74
N ALA A 269 16.71 -28.11 -18.49
CA ALA A 269 17.41 -28.64 -19.64
C ALA A 269 16.70 -28.23 -20.93
N LEU A 270 17.40 -27.50 -21.79
CA LEU A 270 16.94 -27.09 -23.11
C LEU A 270 17.51 -27.96 -24.22
N SER A 271 16.70 -28.24 -25.23
CA SER A 271 17.15 -28.78 -26.51
C SER A 271 17.88 -27.68 -27.28
N THR A 272 19.11 -27.93 -27.75
CA THR A 272 19.83 -26.94 -28.57
C THR A 272 19.38 -26.92 -30.04
N ALA A 273 18.46 -27.83 -30.41
CA ALA A 273 17.92 -27.91 -31.76
C ALA A 273 16.78 -26.89 -32.00
N ASP A 274 15.95 -26.68 -30.99
CA ASP A 274 14.74 -25.85 -31.04
C ASP A 274 14.54 -24.97 -29.81
N TRP A 275 15.44 -25.04 -28.82
CA TRP A 275 15.39 -24.30 -27.56
C TRP A 275 14.19 -24.63 -26.68
N SER A 276 13.50 -25.74 -26.93
CA SER A 276 12.41 -26.20 -26.06
C SER A 276 12.92 -26.76 -24.74
N ILE A 277 12.14 -26.57 -23.66
CA ILE A 277 12.40 -27.20 -22.37
C ILE A 277 12.13 -28.71 -22.49
N VAL A 278 13.17 -29.50 -22.28
CA VAL A 278 13.15 -30.96 -22.38
C VAL A 278 12.84 -31.59 -21.03
N SER A 279 13.39 -31.02 -19.95
CA SER A 279 13.19 -31.51 -18.60
C SER A 279 13.57 -30.47 -17.56
N GLU A 280 12.97 -30.60 -16.38
CA GLU A 280 13.31 -29.83 -15.20
C GLU A 280 13.38 -30.75 -13.99
N PHE A 281 14.33 -30.49 -13.09
CA PHE A 281 14.47 -31.20 -11.83
C PHE A 281 14.99 -30.30 -10.72
N ALA A 282 14.47 -30.51 -9.50
CA ALA A 282 14.87 -29.76 -8.32
C ALA A 282 16.30 -30.11 -7.88
N VAL A 283 17.07 -29.09 -7.48
CA VAL A 283 18.42 -29.22 -6.89
C VAL A 283 18.35 -29.63 -5.42
N GLY A 284 17.21 -29.41 -4.74
CA GLY A 284 16.99 -29.84 -3.35
C GLY A 284 17.87 -29.10 -2.33
N ALA A 285 18.42 -27.95 -2.73
CA ALA A 285 19.18 -27.04 -1.91
C ALA A 285 19.00 -25.61 -2.46
N PRO A 286 18.93 -24.58 -1.60
CA PRO A 286 18.78 -23.20 -2.03
C PRO A 286 19.92 -22.72 -2.94
N ILE A 287 19.55 -21.94 -3.94
CA ILE A 287 20.44 -21.34 -4.93
C ILE A 287 20.31 -19.82 -4.85
N THR A 288 21.38 -19.15 -4.45
CA THR A 288 21.44 -17.68 -4.50
C THR A 288 21.67 -17.14 -5.90
N SER A 289 20.90 -16.11 -6.26
CA SER A 289 21.02 -15.33 -7.50
C SER A 289 22.25 -14.41 -7.54
N SER A 290 22.78 -14.01 -6.38
CA SER A 290 23.82 -12.99 -6.29
C SER A 290 25.20 -13.56 -6.02
N ASN A 291 26.20 -13.13 -6.80
CA ASN A 291 27.62 -13.24 -6.49
C ASN A 291 28.01 -12.22 -5.40
N ASP A 292 27.21 -12.10 -4.32
CA ASP A 292 27.50 -11.15 -3.26
C ASP A 292 28.86 -11.46 -2.62
N GLY A 293 29.50 -10.44 -2.07
CA GLY A 293 30.85 -10.53 -1.51
C GLY A 293 31.07 -11.58 -0.41
N SER A 294 30.02 -12.26 0.05
CA SER A 294 30.06 -13.28 1.09
C SER A 294 29.86 -14.72 0.58
N GLN A 295 29.32 -14.93 -0.63
CA GLN A 295 28.91 -16.25 -1.17
C GLN A 295 29.50 -16.56 -2.56
N ARG A 296 30.81 -16.38 -2.75
CA ARG A 296 31.40 -16.45 -4.08
C ARG A 296 31.76 -17.87 -4.52
N ALA A 297 31.00 -18.42 -5.46
CA ALA A 297 31.57 -19.33 -6.46
C ALA A 297 32.37 -18.47 -7.45
N PHE A 298 33.66 -18.75 -7.62
CA PHE A 298 34.56 -17.95 -8.45
C PHE A 298 34.82 -18.55 -9.84
N GLY A 299 34.23 -19.71 -10.11
CA GLY A 299 34.26 -20.41 -11.39
C GLY A 299 32.88 -20.97 -11.76
N ASP A 300 32.82 -22.22 -12.20
CA ASP A 300 31.64 -22.81 -12.80
C ASP A 300 30.65 -23.32 -11.73
N ARG A 301 29.54 -22.60 -11.51
CA ARG A 301 28.47 -23.04 -10.57
C ARG A 301 27.73 -24.30 -11.00
N LEU A 302 27.74 -24.58 -12.30
CA LEU A 302 27.15 -25.76 -12.91
C LEU A 302 28.16 -26.34 -13.89
N THR A 303 28.60 -27.58 -13.67
CA THR A 303 29.44 -28.31 -14.62
C THR A 303 28.85 -29.68 -14.93
N ILE A 304 29.19 -30.22 -16.09
CA ILE A 304 28.78 -31.56 -16.53
C ILE A 304 30.00 -32.45 -16.79
N SER A 305 29.89 -33.73 -16.44
CA SER A 305 30.92 -34.72 -16.69
C SER A 305 31.08 -35.01 -18.18
N ALA A 306 32.27 -35.45 -18.59
CA ALA A 306 32.61 -35.74 -19.98
C ALA A 306 31.76 -36.84 -20.63
N ASP A 307 31.21 -37.76 -19.84
CA ASP A 307 30.26 -38.79 -20.29
C ASP A 307 28.81 -38.28 -20.40
N GLY A 308 28.54 -37.04 -19.94
CA GLY A 308 27.21 -36.43 -19.94
C GLY A 308 26.25 -37.03 -18.90
N GLN A 309 26.76 -37.81 -17.95
CA GLN A 309 25.93 -38.53 -16.98
C GLN A 309 25.83 -37.86 -15.61
N HIS A 310 26.64 -36.85 -15.31
CA HIS A 310 26.65 -36.24 -13.99
C HIS A 310 26.74 -34.72 -14.07
N LEU A 311 25.94 -34.03 -13.25
CA LEU A 311 26.08 -32.59 -13.03
C LEU A 311 26.63 -32.32 -11.64
N SER A 312 27.55 -31.36 -11.53
CA SER A 312 27.95 -30.80 -10.25
C SER A 312 27.39 -29.38 -10.12
N ILE A 313 26.80 -29.09 -8.97
CA ILE A 313 26.06 -27.86 -8.70
C ILE A 313 26.57 -27.28 -7.38
N ILE A 314 27.04 -26.03 -7.41
CA ILE A 314 27.41 -25.29 -6.21
C ILE A 314 26.20 -24.49 -5.71
N ALA A 315 25.55 -25.03 -4.68
CA ALA A 315 24.49 -24.39 -3.92
C ALA A 315 25.09 -23.56 -2.76
N ASP A 316 24.26 -22.85 -2.00
CA ASP A 316 24.71 -21.85 -1.00
C ASP A 316 25.65 -22.40 0.09
N ASP A 317 25.39 -23.63 0.56
CA ASP A 317 26.07 -24.23 1.71
C ASP A 317 26.57 -25.66 1.45
N ARG A 318 26.54 -26.10 0.18
CA ARG A 318 26.95 -27.45 -0.22
C ARG A 318 27.23 -27.58 -1.71
N LEU A 319 27.91 -28.67 -2.07
CA LEU A 319 27.95 -29.16 -3.44
C LEU A 319 26.97 -30.32 -3.62
N VAL A 320 26.14 -30.22 -4.66
CA VAL A 320 25.20 -31.25 -5.08
C VAL A 320 25.75 -31.95 -6.33
N LEU A 321 25.77 -33.28 -6.30
CA LEU A 321 26.04 -34.10 -7.48
C LEU A 321 24.73 -34.76 -7.92
N VAL A 322 24.39 -34.58 -9.19
CA VAL A 322 23.19 -35.17 -9.81
C VAL A 322 23.64 -36.21 -10.81
N ASP A 323 23.16 -37.45 -10.63
CA ASP A 323 23.26 -38.50 -11.65
C ASP A 323 22.09 -38.35 -12.63
N LEU A 324 22.40 -38.08 -13.90
CA LEU A 324 21.44 -37.91 -15.00
C LEU A 324 20.92 -39.24 -15.54
N THR A 325 21.54 -40.38 -15.22
CA THR A 325 21.03 -41.71 -15.57
C THR A 325 19.93 -42.18 -14.61
N ASP A 326 20.02 -41.75 -13.36
CA ASP A 326 19.03 -41.97 -12.30
C ASP A 326 18.24 -40.69 -11.95
N ALA A 327 18.39 -39.63 -12.76
CA ALA A 327 17.66 -38.39 -12.55
C ALA A 327 16.15 -38.68 -12.49
N PRO A 328 15.40 -37.96 -11.62
CA PRO A 328 13.95 -38.07 -11.60
C PRO A 328 13.42 -38.04 -13.03
N ALA A 329 12.43 -38.90 -13.33
CA ALA A 329 11.72 -38.76 -14.59
C ALA A 329 11.35 -37.27 -14.75
N PRO A 330 11.63 -36.64 -15.91
CA PRO A 330 11.31 -35.24 -16.13
C PRO A 330 9.92 -34.97 -15.59
N ILE A 331 9.75 -33.93 -14.78
CA ILE A 331 8.39 -33.46 -14.55
C ILE A 331 7.92 -33.05 -15.94
N ALA A 332 7.00 -33.82 -16.54
CA ALA A 332 6.50 -33.44 -17.83
C ALA A 332 5.65 -32.21 -17.60
N ASN A 333 6.03 -31.11 -18.22
CA ASN A 333 5.30 -29.87 -18.12
C ASN A 333 4.33 -29.80 -19.30
N LEU A 334 3.16 -29.24 -19.09
CA LEU A 334 2.23 -28.89 -20.17
C LEU A 334 2.46 -27.41 -20.50
N TYR A 335 3.05 -27.15 -21.66
CA TYR A 335 3.25 -25.78 -22.16
C TYR A 335 2.15 -25.40 -23.14
N GLY A 336 1.65 -24.19 -22.98
CA GLY A 336 0.90 -23.45 -23.96
C GLY A 336 1.74 -22.96 -25.14
N ASP A 337 1.19 -22.01 -25.88
CA ASP A 337 1.87 -21.22 -26.90
C ASP A 337 1.62 -19.72 -26.64
N ALA A 338 2.03 -18.85 -27.57
CA ALA A 338 1.92 -17.41 -27.37
C ALA A 338 0.48 -16.86 -27.54
N GLY A 339 -0.55 -17.71 -27.52
CA GLY A 339 -1.95 -17.30 -27.67
C GLY A 339 -2.84 -17.97 -26.63
N ASN A 340 -4.08 -17.52 -26.55
CA ASN A 340 -5.02 -17.98 -25.53
C ASN A 340 -5.28 -19.50 -25.60
N ASN A 341 -4.85 -20.20 -24.58
CA ASN A 341 -4.91 -21.65 -24.45
C ASN A 341 -5.97 -22.09 -23.43
N ASP A 342 -6.44 -23.33 -23.57
CA ASP A 342 -7.25 -24.00 -22.57
C ASP A 342 -6.49 -25.26 -22.13
N LEU A 343 -5.86 -25.17 -20.96
CA LEU A 343 -4.93 -26.15 -20.44
C LEU A 343 -5.51 -26.82 -19.19
N THR A 344 -5.28 -28.13 -19.06
CA THR A 344 -5.73 -28.90 -17.90
C THR A 344 -4.63 -29.82 -17.44
N ALA A 345 -4.23 -29.68 -16.18
CA ALA A 345 -3.21 -30.51 -15.56
C ALA A 345 -3.65 -31.98 -15.50
N THR A 346 -2.67 -32.87 -15.61
CA THR A 346 -2.90 -34.32 -15.52
C THR A 346 -1.84 -34.95 -14.63
N ALA A 347 -2.04 -36.20 -14.20
CA ALA A 347 -1.02 -36.94 -13.46
C ALA A 347 0.31 -37.09 -14.24
N ALA A 348 0.27 -37.02 -15.57
CA ALA A 348 1.46 -37.02 -16.41
C ALA A 348 2.10 -35.62 -16.48
N THR A 349 1.28 -34.56 -16.48
CA THR A 349 1.71 -33.16 -16.59
C THR A 349 1.16 -32.30 -15.46
N PRO A 350 1.74 -32.39 -14.24
CA PRO A 350 1.21 -31.70 -13.06
C PRO A 350 1.58 -30.21 -13.02
N ASN A 351 2.56 -29.77 -13.81
CA ASN A 351 2.92 -28.36 -13.97
C ASN A 351 2.42 -27.89 -15.34
N VAL A 352 1.69 -26.78 -15.35
CA VAL A 352 1.06 -26.19 -16.54
C VAL A 352 1.53 -24.74 -16.66
N PHE A 353 1.95 -24.36 -17.86
CA PHE A 353 2.45 -23.02 -18.19
C PHE A 353 1.65 -22.46 -19.36
N GLY A 354 0.98 -21.32 -19.15
CA GLY A 354 0.23 -20.59 -20.18
C GLY A 354 1.13 -19.85 -21.17
N LEU A 355 2.19 -19.21 -20.64
CA LEU A 355 3.19 -18.41 -21.34
C LEU A 355 2.73 -16.98 -21.63
N THR A 356 2.09 -16.72 -22.77
CA THR A 356 1.59 -15.39 -23.08
C THR A 356 0.22 -15.52 -23.72
N GLY A 357 -0.68 -14.58 -23.44
CA GLY A 357 -2.06 -14.66 -23.87
C GLY A 357 -2.97 -14.78 -22.66
N ASN A 358 -4.27 -14.78 -22.90
CA ASN A 358 -5.26 -14.89 -21.82
C ASN A 358 -5.76 -16.34 -21.77
N ASP A 359 -5.14 -17.12 -20.90
CA ASP A 359 -5.25 -18.56 -20.83
C ASP A 359 -6.32 -19.01 -19.82
N ILE A 360 -6.83 -20.22 -20.03
CA ILE A 360 -7.71 -20.89 -19.10
C ILE A 360 -6.98 -22.13 -18.59
N MET A 361 -6.72 -22.18 -17.28
CA MET A 361 -6.00 -23.27 -16.66
C MET A 361 -6.84 -24.00 -15.62
N ARG A 362 -6.74 -25.34 -15.61
CA ARG A 362 -7.46 -26.19 -14.65
C ARG A 362 -6.52 -27.18 -14.01
N ASP A 363 -6.67 -27.40 -12.70
CA ASP A 363 -5.86 -28.38 -11.96
C ASP A 363 -6.29 -29.84 -12.21
N GLY A 364 -7.46 -30.05 -12.79
CA GLY A 364 -7.90 -31.37 -13.25
C GLY A 364 -8.21 -32.32 -12.09
N GLU A 365 -7.70 -33.56 -12.14
CA GLU A 365 -7.95 -34.59 -11.10
C GLU A 365 -6.92 -34.59 -9.95
N ILE A 366 -5.91 -33.73 -10.00
CA ILE A 366 -4.81 -33.69 -9.04
C ILE A 366 -4.51 -32.28 -8.58
N ALA A 367 -3.82 -32.12 -7.45
CA ALA A 367 -3.17 -30.86 -7.13
C ALA A 367 -2.08 -30.56 -8.18
N ALA A 368 -2.11 -29.37 -8.77
CA ALA A 368 -1.23 -28.95 -9.85
C ALA A 368 -0.38 -27.72 -9.45
N ARG A 369 0.61 -27.39 -10.29
CA ARG A 369 1.22 -26.06 -10.32
C ARG A 369 0.81 -25.39 -11.63
N LEU A 370 0.18 -24.23 -11.56
CA LEU A 370 -0.33 -23.49 -12.72
C LEU A 370 0.40 -22.14 -12.77
N HIS A 371 0.96 -21.83 -13.93
CA HIS A 371 1.73 -20.61 -14.20
C HIS A 371 1.08 -19.88 -15.38
N GLY A 372 0.55 -18.69 -15.16
CA GLY A 372 -0.08 -17.85 -16.19
C GLY A 372 0.87 -17.39 -17.26
N GLY A 373 1.90 -16.70 -16.81
CA GLY A 373 2.71 -15.88 -17.68
C GLY A 373 2.06 -14.53 -17.93
N LEU A 374 2.28 -13.98 -19.12
CA LEU A 374 1.78 -12.64 -19.46
C LEU A 374 0.37 -12.70 -20.03
N GLY A 375 -0.58 -12.05 -19.38
CA GLY A 375 -1.94 -11.89 -19.91
C GLY A 375 -2.94 -11.70 -18.78
N ASP A 376 -4.22 -11.80 -19.11
CA ASP A 376 -5.27 -11.93 -18.09
C ASP A 376 -5.74 -13.39 -18.08
N ASP A 377 -5.24 -14.17 -17.15
CA ASP A 377 -5.43 -15.62 -17.07
C ASP A 377 -6.60 -16.02 -16.16
N THR A 378 -7.15 -17.21 -16.40
CA THR A 378 -8.28 -17.74 -15.65
C THR A 378 -8.03 -19.14 -15.13
N TYR A 379 -7.97 -19.29 -13.80
CA TYR A 379 -7.73 -20.55 -13.10
C TYR A 379 -9.03 -21.17 -12.61
N TYR A 380 -9.18 -22.49 -12.77
CA TYR A 380 -10.23 -23.29 -12.14
C TYR A 380 -9.59 -24.32 -11.21
N LEU A 381 -9.75 -24.09 -9.91
CA LEU A 381 -9.15 -24.88 -8.85
C LEU A 381 -10.18 -25.80 -8.20
N THR A 382 -9.94 -27.10 -8.28
CA THR A 382 -10.81 -28.15 -7.73
C THR A 382 -10.13 -29.00 -6.66
N ASN A 383 -8.81 -28.93 -6.54
CA ASN A 383 -8.02 -29.76 -5.65
C ASN A 383 -7.32 -28.93 -4.56
N ALA A 384 -7.46 -29.36 -3.30
CA ALA A 384 -6.72 -28.77 -2.19
C ALA A 384 -5.21 -29.06 -2.37
N GLY A 385 -4.39 -28.00 -2.35
CA GLY A 385 -2.95 -28.08 -2.58
C GLY A 385 -2.48 -27.71 -3.99
N THR A 386 -3.38 -27.34 -4.91
CA THR A 386 -2.96 -26.66 -6.14
C THR A 386 -2.30 -25.33 -5.79
N VAL A 387 -1.21 -25.03 -6.48
CA VAL A 387 -0.45 -23.78 -6.39
C VAL A 387 -0.62 -23.03 -7.71
N ILE A 388 -1.00 -21.76 -7.62
CA ILE A 388 -0.90 -20.81 -8.73
C ILE A 388 0.37 -19.99 -8.49
N ASP A 389 1.17 -19.78 -9.52
CA ASP A 389 2.38 -18.98 -9.50
C ASP A 389 2.32 -17.96 -10.63
N GLU A 390 1.77 -16.79 -10.32
CA GLU A 390 1.68 -15.61 -11.21
C GLU A 390 2.88 -14.69 -11.02
N SER A 391 4.01 -15.22 -10.58
CA SER A 391 5.19 -14.37 -10.48
C SER A 391 5.61 -13.89 -11.88
N ASP A 392 5.37 -14.63 -12.96
CA ASP A 392 5.65 -14.23 -14.34
C ASP A 392 4.65 -13.22 -14.96
N GLY A 393 3.56 -12.95 -14.25
CA GLY A 393 2.57 -11.92 -14.58
C GLY A 393 3.17 -10.51 -14.54
N GLY A 394 3.26 -9.87 -15.71
CA GLY A 394 3.82 -8.52 -15.83
C GLY A 394 2.89 -7.50 -15.19
N ALA A 395 3.41 -6.41 -14.60
CA ALA A 395 2.70 -5.57 -13.63
C ALA A 395 1.30 -4.96 -13.96
N ASN A 396 0.74 -5.16 -15.16
CA ASN A 396 -0.59 -4.70 -15.60
C ASN A 396 -1.55 -5.86 -15.97
N ASP A 397 -1.19 -7.08 -15.64
CA ASP A 397 -2.01 -8.29 -15.68
C ASP A 397 -3.21 -8.22 -14.73
N ARG A 398 -4.27 -8.96 -15.09
CA ARG A 398 -5.42 -9.17 -14.21
C ARG A 398 -5.88 -10.62 -14.25
N ASP A 399 -5.42 -11.39 -13.28
CA ASP A 399 -5.65 -12.82 -13.22
C ASP A 399 -6.84 -13.19 -12.34
N THR A 400 -7.59 -14.20 -12.77
CA THR A 400 -8.85 -14.61 -12.14
C THR A 400 -8.79 -16.08 -11.71
N ALA A 401 -8.89 -16.36 -10.41
CA ALA A 401 -8.98 -17.71 -9.89
C ALA A 401 -10.38 -18.06 -9.36
N TYR A 402 -10.95 -19.14 -9.89
CA TYR A 402 -12.19 -19.77 -9.42
C TYR A 402 -11.89 -20.98 -8.55
N VAL A 403 -12.26 -20.93 -7.27
CA VAL A 403 -11.97 -21.99 -6.30
C VAL A 403 -13.24 -22.76 -5.95
N SER A 404 -13.20 -24.10 -5.97
CA SER A 404 -14.37 -24.94 -5.70
C SER A 404 -14.29 -25.79 -4.43
N GLN A 405 -13.15 -25.82 -3.71
CA GLN A 405 -13.01 -26.46 -2.39
C GLN A 405 -12.08 -25.65 -1.46
N SER A 406 -12.36 -25.67 -0.15
CA SER A 406 -11.51 -25.01 0.85
C SER A 406 -10.12 -25.67 0.92
N GLY A 407 -9.04 -24.90 0.80
CA GLY A 407 -7.66 -25.39 0.98
C GLY A 407 -6.73 -25.31 -0.23
N ALA A 408 -7.11 -24.61 -1.30
CA ALA A 408 -6.13 -24.14 -2.28
C ALA A 408 -5.20 -23.11 -1.62
N THR A 409 -3.89 -23.23 -1.84
CA THR A 409 -2.91 -22.24 -1.36
C THR A 409 -2.59 -21.33 -2.54
N LEU A 410 -3.03 -20.08 -2.45
CA LEU A 410 -2.88 -19.10 -3.50
C LEU A 410 -1.63 -18.27 -3.20
N MET A 411 -0.74 -18.11 -4.19
CA MET A 411 0.43 -17.24 -4.09
C MET A 411 0.14 -15.86 -4.70
N ALA A 412 1.07 -14.93 -4.50
CA ALA A 412 0.96 -13.55 -4.95
C ALA A 412 0.75 -13.43 -6.47
N GLY A 413 -0.05 -12.44 -6.89
CA GLY A 413 -0.29 -12.10 -8.30
C GLY A 413 -1.69 -12.40 -8.84
N VAL A 414 -2.59 -13.04 -8.07
CA VAL A 414 -4.00 -13.19 -8.48
C VAL A 414 -4.82 -11.97 -8.02
N GLU A 415 -5.33 -11.16 -8.96
CA GLU A 415 -6.13 -9.96 -8.67
C GLU A 415 -7.61 -10.25 -8.42
N VAL A 416 -8.19 -11.32 -8.99
CA VAL A 416 -9.60 -11.68 -8.80
C VAL A 416 -9.72 -13.09 -8.29
N LEU A 417 -10.31 -13.25 -7.12
CA LEU A 417 -10.47 -14.55 -6.49
C LEU A 417 -11.94 -14.79 -6.11
N ALA A 418 -12.54 -15.83 -6.68
CA ALA A 418 -13.96 -16.14 -6.53
C ALA A 418 -14.23 -17.60 -6.16
N PHE A 419 -15.11 -17.84 -5.19
CA PHE A 419 -15.63 -19.19 -4.93
C PHE A 419 -16.73 -19.60 -5.93
N VAL A 420 -16.74 -20.87 -6.34
CA VAL A 420 -17.82 -21.47 -7.14
C VAL A 420 -18.96 -21.95 -6.22
N GLN A 421 -20.23 -21.68 -6.59
CA GLN A 421 -21.43 -21.80 -5.74
C GLN A 421 -21.46 -23.00 -4.75
N GLY A 422 -21.79 -22.69 -3.49
CA GLY A 422 -22.09 -23.66 -2.43
C GLY A 422 -20.91 -24.06 -1.56
N ALA A 423 -19.73 -23.47 -1.78
CA ALA A 423 -18.57 -23.60 -0.90
C ALA A 423 -18.66 -22.65 0.30
N SER A 424 -17.99 -23.03 1.40
CA SER A 424 -17.59 -22.15 2.50
C SER A 424 -16.08 -22.26 2.63
N GLY A 425 -15.35 -21.16 2.80
CA GLY A 425 -13.90 -21.21 2.89
C GLY A 425 -13.23 -19.89 3.28
N THR A 426 -11.89 -19.90 3.25
CA THR A 426 -11.07 -18.72 3.48
C THR A 426 -10.43 -18.28 2.15
N LEU A 427 -10.63 -17.03 1.76
CA LEU A 427 -9.97 -16.36 0.63
C LEU A 427 -9.00 -15.31 1.18
N ASN A 428 -7.81 -15.24 0.58
CA ASN A 428 -6.82 -14.19 0.87
C ASN A 428 -6.31 -13.62 -0.45
N THR A 429 -6.18 -12.30 -0.56
CA THR A 429 -5.47 -11.66 -1.68
C THR A 429 -3.95 -11.70 -1.45
N GLY A 430 -3.17 -11.62 -2.54
CA GLY A 430 -1.72 -11.36 -2.47
C GLY A 430 -1.41 -9.87 -2.20
N GLU A 431 -0.16 -9.41 -2.33
CA GLU A 431 0.23 -8.01 -2.01
C GLU A 431 -0.32 -6.91 -2.97
N ARG A 432 -1.32 -7.23 -3.80
CA ARG A 432 -1.94 -6.35 -4.82
C ARG A 432 -3.39 -6.02 -4.47
N GLU A 433 -3.92 -4.95 -5.08
CA GLU A 433 -5.36 -4.63 -5.04
C GLU A 433 -6.16 -5.82 -5.57
N GLY A 434 -7.06 -6.38 -4.76
CA GLY A 434 -7.76 -7.61 -5.08
C GLY A 434 -9.27 -7.51 -4.98
N VAL A 435 -9.96 -8.28 -5.83
CA VAL A 435 -11.41 -8.49 -5.78
C VAL A 435 -11.68 -9.89 -5.23
N LEU A 436 -12.19 -9.98 -4.01
CA LEU A 436 -12.61 -11.23 -3.37
C LEU A 436 -14.11 -11.41 -3.45
N ILE A 437 -14.56 -12.59 -3.90
CA ILE A 437 -15.98 -12.92 -4.02
C ILE A 437 -16.24 -14.29 -3.37
N GLY A 438 -16.97 -14.30 -2.26
CA GLY A 438 -17.47 -15.49 -1.58
C GLY A 438 -18.70 -16.12 -2.27
N ALA A 439 -19.19 -17.22 -1.71
CA ALA A 439 -20.26 -18.03 -2.27
C ALA A 439 -21.56 -17.93 -1.43
N ASN A 440 -22.30 -19.03 -1.26
CA ASN A 440 -23.60 -19.06 -0.56
C ASN A 440 -23.49 -19.73 0.84
N GLY A 441 -22.29 -19.79 1.44
CA GLY A 441 -22.10 -20.25 2.82
C GLY A 441 -21.16 -19.33 3.61
N ASP A 442 -20.98 -19.60 4.91
CA ASP A 442 -20.17 -18.76 5.82
C ASP A 442 -18.68 -18.70 5.38
N ASP A 443 -18.27 -17.57 4.82
CA ASP A 443 -16.94 -17.34 4.25
C ASP A 443 -16.06 -16.43 5.10
N VAL A 444 -14.74 -16.51 4.90
CA VAL A 444 -13.75 -15.59 5.48
C VAL A 444 -12.93 -14.99 4.34
N LEU A 445 -13.07 -13.70 4.09
CA LEU A 445 -12.35 -12.96 3.05
C LEU A 445 -11.35 -12.01 3.73
N ASN A 446 -10.06 -12.15 3.43
CA ASN A 446 -9.02 -11.25 3.92
C ASN A 446 -8.36 -10.52 2.72
N GLY A 447 -8.52 -9.21 2.67
CA GLY A 447 -7.75 -8.30 1.83
C GLY A 447 -6.27 -8.20 2.26
N ALA A 448 -5.51 -7.40 1.54
CA ALA A 448 -4.08 -7.19 1.72
C ALA A 448 -3.78 -5.76 2.21
N GLY A 449 -2.63 -5.20 1.84
CA GLY A 449 -2.18 -3.88 2.27
C GLY A 449 -2.54 -2.74 1.33
N ARG A 450 -3.45 -2.96 0.37
CA ARG A 450 -3.86 -2.01 -0.67
C ARG A 450 -5.39 -1.98 -0.78
N ASP A 451 -5.93 -1.07 -1.59
CA ASP A 451 -7.36 -0.89 -1.80
C ASP A 451 -8.01 -2.16 -2.41
N ASP A 452 -8.88 -2.82 -1.66
CA ASP A 452 -9.51 -4.09 -2.03
C ASP A 452 -11.04 -3.97 -2.21
N SER A 453 -11.64 -4.94 -2.91
CA SER A 453 -13.10 -5.09 -3.00
C SER A 453 -13.55 -6.49 -2.57
N LEU A 454 -14.26 -6.57 -1.44
CA LEU A 454 -14.66 -7.83 -0.81
C LEU A 454 -16.18 -8.00 -0.88
N ILE A 455 -16.66 -9.13 -1.42
CA ILE A 455 -18.08 -9.47 -1.53
C ILE A 455 -18.30 -10.84 -0.87
N GLY A 456 -18.99 -10.90 0.28
CA GLY A 456 -19.22 -12.13 1.05
C GLY A 456 -20.14 -13.12 0.35
N GLY A 457 -21.32 -12.65 -0.06
CA GLY A 457 -22.29 -13.48 -0.79
C GLY A 457 -23.47 -13.88 0.10
N GLY A 458 -23.85 -15.15 0.10
CA GLY A 458 -24.83 -15.66 1.04
C GLY A 458 -24.12 -16.38 2.19
N GLY A 459 -24.55 -16.21 3.43
CA GLY A 459 -23.86 -16.83 4.57
C GLY A 459 -23.63 -15.82 5.68
N ASN A 460 -23.05 -16.25 6.80
CA ASN A 460 -22.55 -15.34 7.84
C ASN A 460 -21.04 -15.16 7.63
N ASP A 461 -20.67 -14.13 6.88
CA ASP A 461 -19.33 -13.96 6.37
C ASP A 461 -18.46 -13.08 7.28
N ARG A 462 -17.15 -13.20 7.14
CA ARG A 462 -16.16 -12.32 7.79
C ARG A 462 -15.26 -11.71 6.74
N LEU A 463 -15.41 -10.42 6.50
CA LEU A 463 -14.63 -9.65 5.53
C LEU A 463 -13.67 -8.74 6.29
N PHE A 464 -12.38 -8.83 5.99
CA PHE A 464 -11.31 -8.03 6.58
C PHE A 464 -10.57 -7.30 5.45
N GLY A 465 -10.72 -5.98 5.33
CA GLY A 465 -10.03 -5.15 4.32
C GLY A 465 -8.54 -5.03 4.59
N ASN A 466 -8.17 -4.87 5.86
CA ASN A 466 -6.81 -4.64 6.36
C ASN A 466 -6.32 -3.21 6.10
N ALA A 467 -5.32 -2.97 5.25
CA ALA A 467 -4.83 -1.61 5.03
C ALA A 467 -5.15 -1.19 3.60
N GLY A 468 -5.62 0.03 3.37
CA GLY A 468 -6.13 0.44 2.06
C GLY A 468 -7.46 1.16 2.18
N ASN A 469 -8.00 1.65 1.07
CA ASN A 469 -9.37 2.16 1.01
C ASN A 469 -10.29 1.10 0.42
N ASP A 470 -10.94 0.33 1.29
CA ASP A 470 -11.58 -0.92 0.89
C ASP A 470 -13.09 -0.76 0.65
N TYR A 471 -13.63 -1.57 -0.26
CA TYR A 471 -15.07 -1.70 -0.50
C TYR A 471 -15.59 -3.06 -0.05
N LEU A 472 -16.37 -3.10 1.03
CA LEU A 472 -16.85 -4.34 1.66
C LEU A 472 -18.37 -4.51 1.48
N THR A 473 -18.82 -5.66 0.99
CA THR A 473 -20.23 -6.01 0.81
C THR A 473 -20.51 -7.39 1.41
N GLY A 474 -21.18 -7.46 2.56
CA GLY A 474 -21.57 -8.75 3.17
C GLY A 474 -22.57 -9.54 2.32
N SER A 475 -23.57 -8.84 1.78
CA SER A 475 -24.74 -9.39 1.09
C SER A 475 -25.75 -10.04 2.04
N SER A 476 -26.08 -11.32 1.95
CA SER A 476 -27.19 -11.90 2.74
C SER A 476 -26.70 -12.81 3.86
N GLY A 477 -27.17 -12.55 5.08
CA GLY A 477 -26.84 -13.25 6.31
C GLY A 477 -26.33 -12.27 7.36
N ASN A 478 -25.67 -12.76 8.42
CA ASN A 478 -25.18 -11.89 9.49
C ASN A 478 -23.67 -11.74 9.39
N ASP A 479 -23.22 -10.65 8.77
CA ASP A 479 -21.83 -10.52 8.37
C ASP A 479 -21.01 -9.69 9.35
N LEU A 480 -19.69 -9.91 9.35
CA LEU A 480 -18.71 -9.04 9.99
C LEU A 480 -17.89 -8.37 8.89
N LEU A 481 -17.97 -7.05 8.77
CA LEU A 481 -17.14 -6.25 7.86
C LEU A 481 -16.19 -5.40 8.71
N ASP A 482 -14.90 -5.63 8.55
CA ASP A 482 -13.82 -4.90 9.21
C ASP A 482 -12.98 -4.23 8.11
N GLY A 483 -13.09 -2.91 7.95
CA GLY A 483 -12.33 -2.17 6.93
C GLY A 483 -10.85 -2.17 7.27
N GLY A 484 -10.50 -1.52 8.38
CA GLY A 484 -9.17 -1.58 8.96
C GLY A 484 -8.51 -0.21 8.96
N ASP A 485 -7.29 -0.12 8.43
CA ASP A 485 -6.53 1.11 8.30
C ASP A 485 -6.76 1.75 6.91
N GLY A 486 -7.48 2.87 6.87
CA GLY A 486 -7.63 3.66 5.65
C GLY A 486 -8.98 4.35 5.60
N PHE A 487 -9.53 4.54 4.40
CA PHE A 487 -10.88 5.07 4.20
C PHE A 487 -11.78 3.99 3.60
N ASP A 488 -12.59 3.36 4.44
CA ASP A 488 -13.31 2.17 4.06
C ASP A 488 -14.81 2.41 3.87
N VAL A 489 -15.38 1.66 2.94
CA VAL A 489 -16.77 1.76 2.51
C VAL A 489 -17.48 0.43 2.70
N ALA A 490 -18.50 0.40 3.57
CA ALA A 490 -19.45 -0.70 3.64
C ALA A 490 -20.62 -0.46 2.68
N ILE A 491 -20.90 -1.40 1.79
CA ILE A 491 -22.02 -1.36 0.85
C ILE A 491 -23.15 -2.23 1.37
N ILE A 492 -24.30 -1.61 1.62
CA ILE A 492 -25.52 -2.26 2.09
C ILE A 492 -26.53 -2.23 0.97
N ASN A 493 -26.86 -3.40 0.40
CA ASN A 493 -27.78 -3.57 -0.74
C ASN A 493 -29.27 -3.41 -0.38
N ALA A 494 -29.55 -2.51 0.57
CA ALA A 494 -30.89 -2.18 1.02
C ALA A 494 -31.11 -0.66 0.99
N THR A 495 -32.37 -0.24 0.95
CA THR A 495 -32.70 1.18 1.20
C THR A 495 -32.62 1.46 2.68
N SER A 496 -32.11 2.63 3.06
CA SER A 496 -31.94 3.02 4.47
C SER A 496 -33.24 2.95 5.28
N GLY A 497 -34.40 3.17 4.65
CA GLY A 497 -35.72 3.06 5.30
C GLY A 497 -36.20 1.63 5.59
N SER A 498 -35.49 0.61 5.09
CA SER A 498 -35.85 -0.81 5.27
C SER A 498 -35.09 -1.49 6.41
N GLY A 499 -34.23 -0.76 7.13
CA GLY A 499 -33.39 -1.29 8.20
C GLY A 499 -33.26 -0.39 9.43
N THR A 500 -32.43 -0.82 10.36
CA THR A 500 -32.04 -0.07 11.57
C THR A 500 -30.51 -0.03 11.70
N LEU A 501 -29.99 1.05 12.29
CA LEU A 501 -28.57 1.20 12.60
C LEU A 501 -28.41 1.50 14.10
N THR A 502 -27.56 0.73 14.78
CA THR A 502 -27.29 0.87 16.22
C THR A 502 -25.79 0.79 16.51
N TYR A 503 -25.37 1.24 17.68
CA TYR A 503 -23.99 1.07 18.14
C TYR A 503 -23.85 -0.24 18.92
N GLY A 504 -22.89 -1.06 18.53
CA GLY A 504 -22.48 -2.26 19.25
C GLY A 504 -21.41 -1.98 20.30
N GLU A 505 -20.94 -3.04 20.97
CA GLU A 505 -19.81 -2.94 21.89
C GLU A 505 -18.53 -2.55 21.13
N GLY A 506 -17.63 -1.82 21.80
CA GLY A 506 -16.34 -1.43 21.23
C GLY A 506 -16.39 -0.41 20.10
N GLY A 507 -17.53 0.26 19.86
CA GLY A 507 -17.66 1.29 18.81
C GLY A 507 -18.05 0.76 17.43
N SER A 508 -18.34 -0.53 17.31
CA SER A 508 -18.90 -1.12 16.09
C SER A 508 -20.29 -0.55 15.75
N LEU A 509 -20.64 -0.54 14.47
CA LEU A 509 -21.99 -0.24 14.00
C LEU A 509 -22.70 -1.55 13.65
N ILE A 510 -23.93 -1.72 14.13
CA ILE A 510 -24.77 -2.86 13.79
C ILE A 510 -25.86 -2.37 12.85
N VAL A 511 -25.86 -2.88 11.63
CA VAL A 511 -26.85 -2.59 10.58
C VAL A 511 -27.77 -3.80 10.46
N THR A 512 -29.08 -3.60 10.58
CA THR A 512 -30.06 -4.68 10.42
C THR A 512 -30.97 -4.35 9.27
N THR A 513 -31.02 -5.21 8.26
CA THR A 513 -31.84 -5.06 7.05
C THR A 513 -32.68 -6.30 6.80
N GLY A 514 -33.30 -6.40 5.61
CA GLY A 514 -33.93 -7.64 5.15
C GLY A 514 -32.94 -8.76 4.81
N ASP A 515 -31.68 -8.41 4.58
CA ASP A 515 -30.62 -9.35 4.20
C ASP A 515 -29.95 -9.97 5.44
N GLY A 516 -29.98 -9.29 6.59
CA GLY A 516 -29.60 -9.84 7.89
C GLY A 516 -29.11 -8.78 8.88
N VAL A 517 -28.23 -9.19 9.81
CA VAL A 517 -27.67 -8.34 10.88
C VAL A 517 -26.15 -8.26 10.74
N ASP A 518 -25.66 -7.14 10.21
CA ASP A 518 -24.25 -6.94 9.91
C ASP A 518 -23.56 -6.12 11.00
N THR A 519 -22.33 -6.48 11.32
CA THR A 519 -21.45 -5.77 12.24
C THR A 519 -20.32 -5.10 11.45
N LEU A 520 -20.25 -3.78 11.52
CA LEU A 520 -19.26 -2.96 10.83
C LEU A 520 -18.22 -2.43 11.83
N ARG A 521 -16.93 -2.54 11.49
CA ARG A 521 -15.78 -2.02 12.25
C ARG A 521 -14.79 -1.36 11.29
N GLY A 522 -14.13 -0.30 11.75
CA GLY A 522 -13.19 0.45 10.90
C GLY A 522 -13.82 0.86 9.57
N ILE A 523 -15.06 1.38 9.59
CA ILE A 523 -15.78 1.83 8.40
C ILE A 523 -16.06 3.33 8.54
N GLU A 524 -15.53 4.12 7.62
CA GLU A 524 -15.70 5.57 7.58
C GLU A 524 -17.01 5.96 6.88
N ARG A 525 -17.48 5.12 5.95
CA ARG A 525 -18.67 5.43 5.14
C ARG A 525 -19.52 4.21 4.84
N ILE A 526 -20.83 4.39 4.90
CA ILE A 526 -21.83 3.39 4.55
C ILE A 526 -22.59 3.85 3.31
N GLN A 527 -22.67 2.98 2.30
CA GLN A 527 -23.49 3.16 1.11
C GLN A 527 -24.79 2.38 1.24
N PHE A 528 -25.92 3.07 1.19
CA PHE A 528 -27.23 2.47 0.96
C PHE A 528 -27.66 2.72 -0.49
N VAL A 529 -28.65 1.98 -0.97
CA VAL A 529 -29.20 2.18 -2.33
C VAL A 529 -29.73 3.60 -2.56
N ASP A 530 -30.21 4.25 -1.50
CA ASP A 530 -30.84 5.57 -1.51
C ASP A 530 -29.95 6.71 -0.96
N GLY A 531 -28.68 6.45 -0.64
CA GLY A 531 -27.74 7.50 -0.27
C GLY A 531 -26.55 7.02 0.57
N TRP A 532 -25.79 7.99 1.08
CA TRP A 532 -24.56 7.75 1.83
C TRP A 532 -24.70 8.25 3.28
N LEU A 533 -23.98 7.58 4.17
CA LEU A 533 -23.88 7.95 5.57
C LEU A 533 -22.42 7.83 6.04
N SER A 534 -21.80 8.95 6.43
CA SER A 534 -20.42 8.94 6.96
C SER A 534 -20.42 8.79 8.48
N LEU A 535 -19.41 8.11 9.04
CA LEU A 535 -19.25 7.92 10.48
C LEU A 535 -19.23 9.27 11.23
N ALA A 536 -18.59 10.28 10.65
CA ALA A 536 -18.57 11.64 11.19
C ALA A 536 -19.98 12.24 11.31
N ASN A 537 -20.82 12.08 10.29
CA ASN A 537 -22.21 12.54 10.33
C ASN A 537 -23.03 11.73 11.34
N ILE A 538 -22.84 10.41 11.41
CA ILE A 538 -23.53 9.56 12.41
C ILE A 538 -23.20 10.06 13.82
N GLN A 539 -21.92 10.24 14.14
CA GLN A 539 -21.47 10.69 15.45
C GLN A 539 -21.98 12.10 15.78
N ALA A 540 -21.89 13.03 14.83
CA ALA A 540 -22.34 14.42 15.02
C ALA A 540 -23.86 14.50 15.25
N ILE A 541 -24.65 13.85 14.39
CA ILE A 541 -26.12 13.88 14.48
C ILE A 541 -26.58 13.12 15.72
N ASN A 542 -26.05 11.92 15.97
CA ASN A 542 -26.41 11.12 17.13
C ASN A 542 -26.03 11.82 18.45
N GLY A 543 -24.87 12.49 18.48
CA GLY A 543 -24.46 13.33 19.61
C GLY A 543 -25.47 14.42 19.92
N LEU A 544 -25.99 15.11 18.90
CA LEU A 544 -27.03 16.13 19.07
C LEU A 544 -28.35 15.55 19.57
N TYR A 545 -28.80 14.41 19.03
CA TYR A 545 -30.04 13.76 19.48
C TYR A 545 -29.94 13.25 20.92
N VAL A 546 -28.78 12.74 21.34
CA VAL A 546 -28.55 12.33 22.73
C VAL A 546 -28.45 13.53 23.67
N GLU A 547 -27.69 14.58 23.29
CA GLU A 547 -27.52 15.80 24.08
C GLU A 547 -28.85 16.53 24.29
N LEU A 548 -29.65 16.66 23.23
CA LEU A 548 -30.82 17.54 23.21
C LEU A 548 -32.15 16.80 23.37
N GLY A 549 -32.27 15.59 22.81
CA GLY A 549 -33.49 14.79 22.78
C GLY A 549 -33.47 13.57 23.73
N GLY A 550 -32.35 13.28 24.37
CA GLY A 550 -32.21 12.19 25.35
C GLY A 550 -32.32 10.78 24.77
N ARG A 551 -32.25 10.63 23.44
CA ARG A 551 -32.27 9.34 22.74
C ARG A 551 -31.31 9.38 21.54
N PRO A 552 -30.82 8.23 21.06
CA PRO A 552 -30.09 8.20 19.80
C PRO A 552 -30.99 8.54 18.59
N ALA A 553 -30.37 9.03 17.53
CA ALA A 553 -31.02 9.24 16.24
C ALA A 553 -31.37 7.90 15.59
N ASN A 554 -32.53 7.80 14.94
CA ASN A 554 -32.85 6.63 14.11
C ASN A 554 -32.23 6.78 12.70
N LEU A 555 -32.17 5.68 11.95
CA LEU A 555 -31.52 5.65 10.63
C LEU A 555 -32.13 6.66 9.63
N GLY A 556 -33.44 6.89 9.67
CA GLY A 556 -34.09 7.88 8.82
C GLY A 556 -33.68 9.33 9.16
N GLU A 557 -33.55 9.65 10.45
CA GLU A 557 -33.06 10.95 10.93
C GLU A 557 -31.59 11.16 10.54
N LEU A 558 -30.76 10.12 10.71
CA LEU A 558 -29.35 10.14 10.31
C LEU A 558 -29.21 10.43 8.81
N MET A 559 -29.96 9.73 7.96
CA MET A 559 -29.92 9.93 6.50
C MET A 559 -30.40 11.31 6.08
N PHE A 560 -31.52 11.77 6.65
CA PHE A 560 -32.10 13.08 6.32
C PHE A 560 -31.16 14.24 6.63
N TRP A 561 -30.47 14.17 7.78
CA TRP A 561 -29.53 15.20 8.20
C TRP A 561 -28.16 15.04 7.55
N SER A 562 -27.68 13.82 7.32
CA SER A 562 -26.41 13.57 6.60
C SER A 562 -26.43 14.22 5.22
N GLN A 563 -27.48 13.98 4.42
CA GLN A 563 -27.62 14.59 3.09
C GLN A 563 -27.57 16.13 3.14
N ARG A 564 -28.07 16.75 4.21
CA ARG A 564 -28.05 18.20 4.39
C ARG A 564 -26.68 18.71 4.78
N LEU A 565 -26.00 18.03 5.71
CA LEU A 565 -24.62 18.33 6.08
C LEU A 565 -23.70 18.22 4.86
N ASP A 566 -23.86 17.14 4.08
CA ASP A 566 -23.09 16.90 2.85
C ASP A 566 -23.40 17.96 1.76
N SER A 567 -24.61 18.54 1.75
CA SER A 567 -24.94 19.68 0.88
C SER A 567 -24.34 21.02 1.33
N GLY A 568 -23.53 21.02 2.39
CA GLY A 568 -22.86 22.20 2.94
C GLY A 568 -23.67 22.95 3.99
N ARG A 569 -24.78 22.39 4.50
CA ARG A 569 -25.48 23.02 5.63
C ARG A 569 -24.68 22.84 6.91
N PRO A 570 -24.56 23.88 7.75
CA PRO A 570 -23.80 23.79 8.98
C PRO A 570 -24.53 22.97 10.04
N LEU A 571 -23.77 22.25 10.88
CA LEU A 571 -24.30 21.41 11.97
C LEU A 571 -25.14 22.21 12.99
N ASN A 572 -24.94 23.52 13.11
CA ASN A 572 -25.74 24.37 13.97
C ASN A 572 -27.21 24.48 13.50
N GLU A 573 -27.51 24.34 12.21
CA GLU A 573 -28.88 24.31 11.69
C GLU A 573 -29.59 23.02 12.12
N VAL A 574 -28.87 21.89 12.09
CA VAL A 574 -29.37 20.60 12.60
C VAL A 574 -29.65 20.71 14.10
N ARG A 575 -28.72 21.31 14.86
CA ARG A 575 -28.89 21.58 16.30
C ARG A 575 -30.14 22.42 16.58
N ILE A 576 -30.34 23.51 15.84
CA ILE A 576 -31.52 24.38 16.00
C ILE A 576 -32.79 23.62 15.65
N ALA A 577 -32.79 22.84 14.57
CA ALA A 577 -33.95 22.04 14.17
C ALA A 577 -34.32 20.96 15.20
N ILE A 578 -33.33 20.33 15.84
CA ILE A 578 -33.55 19.36 16.95
C ILE A 578 -34.01 20.08 18.22
N LEU A 579 -33.48 21.27 18.54
CA LEU A 579 -33.90 22.07 19.69
C LEU A 579 -35.35 22.55 19.56
N ASP A 580 -35.78 22.87 18.34
CA ASP A 580 -37.14 23.31 18.04
C ASP A 580 -38.16 22.13 18.01
N ASP A 581 -37.68 20.88 17.96
CA ASP A 581 -38.46 19.63 18.08
C ASP A 581 -37.64 18.53 18.81
N PRO A 582 -37.63 18.50 20.15
CA PRO A 582 -36.79 17.58 20.91
C PRO A 582 -37.21 16.10 20.85
N LEU A 583 -38.34 15.75 20.24
CA LEU A 583 -38.89 14.38 20.35
C LEU A 583 -39.47 13.78 19.06
N GLY A 584 -39.42 14.45 17.92
CA GLY A 584 -39.88 13.88 16.64
C GLY A 584 -41.34 13.41 16.71
N ARG A 585 -42.21 14.19 17.37
CA ARG A 585 -43.66 13.93 17.42
C ARG A 585 -44.43 15.10 16.81
N ASP A 586 -44.87 14.96 15.57
CA ASP A 586 -46.00 15.72 14.98
C ASP A 586 -45.99 17.24 15.28
N HIS A 587 -44.92 17.93 14.90
CA HIS A 587 -44.79 19.38 15.08
C HIS A 587 -45.53 20.18 13.99
N GLY A 588 -46.86 20.10 14.03
CA GLY A 588 -47.74 21.12 13.47
C GLY A 588 -48.85 21.42 14.47
N VAL A 589 -49.54 20.38 14.93
CA VAL A 589 -50.84 20.54 15.59
C VAL A 589 -50.73 21.14 17.00
N ALA A 590 -49.80 20.67 17.83
CA ALA A 590 -49.67 21.16 19.21
C ALA A 590 -49.18 22.61 19.25
N THR A 591 -48.15 22.95 18.48
CA THR A 591 -47.58 24.31 18.42
C THR A 591 -48.56 25.31 17.84
N ILE A 592 -49.27 24.97 16.74
CA ILE A 592 -50.33 25.83 16.19
C ILE A 592 -51.46 26.00 17.21
N THR A 593 -51.82 24.93 17.94
CA THR A 593 -52.83 25.00 19.00
C THR A 593 -52.43 25.95 20.11
N THR A 594 -51.20 25.87 20.61
CA THR A 594 -50.68 26.76 21.64
C THR A 594 -50.61 28.21 21.14
N LEU A 595 -50.17 28.47 19.91
CA LEU A 595 -50.15 29.82 19.34
C LEU A 595 -51.54 30.45 19.25
N TYR A 596 -52.54 29.67 18.83
CA TYR A 596 -53.94 30.12 18.83
C TYR A 596 -54.49 30.33 20.24
N GLN A 597 -54.02 29.58 21.24
CA GLN A 597 -54.43 29.76 22.64
C GLN A 597 -53.78 31.00 23.25
N ASP A 598 -52.48 31.18 23.07
CA ASP A 598 -51.68 32.23 23.71
C ASP A 598 -51.90 33.60 23.06
N PHE A 599 -52.09 33.64 21.73
CA PHE A 599 -52.20 34.87 20.94
C PHE A 599 -53.54 35.04 20.22
N GLY A 600 -54.36 33.99 20.11
CA GLY A 600 -55.71 34.06 19.53
C GLY A 600 -56.83 33.84 20.56
N GLY A 601 -56.51 33.44 21.79
CA GLY A 601 -57.47 33.17 22.87
C GLY A 601 -58.42 31.99 22.62
N ARG A 602 -58.15 31.11 21.64
CA ARG A 602 -59.03 29.98 21.30
C ARG A 602 -58.26 28.75 20.83
N SER A 603 -58.95 27.62 20.67
CA SER A 603 -58.39 26.49 19.93
C SER A 603 -58.59 26.66 18.41
N PRO A 604 -57.64 26.23 17.57
CA PRO A 604 -57.76 26.27 16.12
C PRO A 604 -58.76 25.23 15.60
N SER A 605 -59.40 25.50 14.45
CA SER A 605 -60.23 24.52 13.77
C SER A 605 -59.38 23.49 13.01
N ALA A 606 -59.96 22.34 12.66
CA ALA A 606 -59.26 21.31 11.91
C ALA A 606 -58.71 21.80 10.55
N ALA A 607 -59.44 22.71 9.88
CA ALA A 607 -58.99 23.29 8.61
C ALA A 607 -57.82 24.27 8.77
N GLU A 608 -57.78 25.03 9.88
CA GLU A 608 -56.65 25.92 10.20
C GLU A 608 -55.41 25.13 10.61
N LEU A 609 -55.59 24.05 11.37
CA LEU A 609 -54.51 23.13 11.72
C LEU A 609 -53.89 22.51 10.47
N ASP A 610 -54.72 22.04 9.53
CA ASP A 610 -54.27 21.42 8.29
C ASP A 610 -53.54 22.42 7.38
N PHE A 611 -54.10 23.64 7.23
CA PHE A 611 -53.49 24.70 6.44
C PHE A 611 -52.11 25.12 6.95
N TRP A 612 -51.99 25.41 8.25
CA TRP A 612 -50.74 25.89 8.84
C TRP A 612 -49.69 24.77 8.95
N SER A 613 -50.11 23.54 9.22
CA SER A 613 -49.21 22.37 9.19
C SER A 613 -48.66 22.16 7.78
N GLY A 614 -49.46 22.41 6.74
CA GLY A 614 -49.02 22.40 5.34
C GLY A 614 -47.96 23.47 5.05
N GLN A 615 -48.17 24.72 5.48
CA GLN A 615 -47.21 25.81 5.24
C GLN A 615 -45.84 25.59 5.91
N ILE A 616 -45.83 24.95 7.09
CA ILE A 616 -44.60 24.59 7.80
C ILE A 616 -43.88 23.45 7.06
N ARG A 617 -44.62 22.44 6.59
CA ARG A 617 -44.07 21.35 5.78
C ARG A 617 -43.44 21.85 4.47
N ASP A 618 -43.99 22.93 3.92
CA ASP A 618 -43.50 23.59 2.71
C ASP A 618 -42.39 24.63 3.00
N GLY A 619 -41.88 24.71 4.24
CA GLY A 619 -40.68 25.46 4.60
C GLY A 619 -40.90 26.84 5.27
N SER A 620 -42.14 27.18 5.65
CA SER A 620 -42.42 28.45 6.35
C SER A 620 -41.96 28.39 7.83
N SER A 621 -41.34 29.48 8.32
CA SER A 621 -40.92 29.56 9.72
C SER A 621 -42.09 29.80 10.68
N TYR A 622 -41.98 29.28 11.91
CA TYR A 622 -42.97 29.50 12.97
C TYR A 622 -43.19 30.98 13.30
N ALA A 623 -42.16 31.82 13.14
CA ALA A 623 -42.26 33.27 13.32
C ALA A 623 -43.23 33.92 12.32
N ASN A 624 -43.23 33.46 11.06
CA ASN A 624 -44.14 33.96 10.02
C ASN A 624 -45.57 33.47 10.25
N VAL A 625 -45.74 32.21 10.67
CA VAL A 625 -47.05 31.65 11.05
C VAL A 625 -47.64 32.41 12.24
N ARG A 626 -46.83 32.68 13.27
CA ARG A 626 -47.21 33.49 14.44
C ARG A 626 -47.67 34.90 14.02
N ALA A 627 -46.90 35.58 13.17
CA ALA A 627 -47.25 36.92 12.70
C ALA A 627 -48.60 36.93 11.95
N ALA A 628 -48.83 35.92 11.10
CA ALA A 628 -50.09 35.80 10.36
C ALA A 628 -51.31 35.50 11.25
N ILE A 629 -51.14 34.74 12.34
CA ILE A 629 -52.20 34.48 13.33
C ILE A 629 -52.54 35.76 14.13
N ILE A 630 -51.54 36.60 14.42
CA ILE A 630 -51.71 37.83 15.19
C ILE A 630 -52.36 38.96 14.36
N ASP A 631 -52.05 39.04 13.06
CA ASP A 631 -52.47 40.15 12.17
C ASP A 631 -53.77 39.89 11.36
N ASP A 632 -54.55 38.87 11.69
CA ASP A 632 -55.69 38.30 10.92
C ASP A 632 -56.17 39.05 9.65
N PRO A 633 -56.01 38.46 8.44
CA PRO A 633 -56.58 38.96 7.19
C PRO A 633 -58.12 38.93 7.08
N LEU A 634 -58.87 38.32 8.02
CA LEU A 634 -60.33 38.12 7.95
C LEU A 634 -61.17 38.97 8.91
N GLY A 635 -60.58 39.99 9.56
CA GLY A 635 -61.32 41.17 9.97
C GLY A 635 -62.06 41.09 11.29
N ARG A 636 -61.39 40.65 12.36
CA ARG A 636 -61.63 41.16 13.72
C ARG A 636 -60.29 41.46 14.38
N ASP A 637 -60.11 42.67 14.90
CA ASP A 637 -58.90 43.04 15.61
C ASP A 637 -58.89 42.35 16.99
N HIS A 638 -58.48 41.08 16.98
CA HIS A 638 -58.63 40.13 18.09
C HIS A 638 -57.90 40.59 19.37
N THR A 639 -56.86 41.41 19.24
CA THR A 639 -56.22 42.07 20.39
C THR A 639 -57.16 43.03 21.12
N THR A 640 -58.06 43.71 20.44
CA THR A 640 -59.02 44.64 21.07
C THR A 640 -60.07 43.90 21.88
N GLU A 641 -60.68 42.87 21.30
CA GLU A 641 -61.75 42.09 21.94
C GLU A 641 -61.24 41.35 23.17
N VAL A 642 -60.08 40.69 23.07
CA VAL A 642 -59.52 39.87 24.15
C VAL A 642 -58.96 40.72 25.29
N VAL A 643 -58.23 41.80 25.00
CA VAL A 643 -57.75 42.71 26.05
C VAL A 643 -58.92 43.37 26.78
N THR A 644 -59.98 43.76 26.06
CA THR A 644 -61.21 44.29 26.67
C THR A 644 -61.92 43.25 27.54
N ALA A 645 -61.97 41.99 27.11
CA ALA A 645 -62.52 40.90 27.92
C ALA A 645 -61.70 40.65 29.19
N LEU A 646 -60.37 40.64 29.10
CA LEU A 646 -59.49 40.48 30.27
C LEU A 646 -59.62 41.62 31.27
N TYR A 647 -59.74 42.87 30.79
CA TYR A 647 -59.98 44.03 31.65
C TYR A 647 -61.35 43.95 32.34
N ASN A 648 -62.39 43.47 31.66
CA ASN A 648 -63.69 43.25 32.28
C ASN A 648 -63.68 42.09 33.28
N GLU A 649 -63.03 40.99 32.96
CA GLU A 649 -63.00 39.78 33.78
C GLU A 649 -62.13 39.95 35.03
N TYR A 650 -60.97 40.60 34.90
CA TYR A 650 -59.98 40.68 35.96
C TYR A 650 -59.79 42.09 36.53
N GLY A 651 -60.07 43.13 35.75
CA GLY A 651 -60.05 44.53 36.20
C GLY A 651 -61.45 45.10 36.50
N GLY A 652 -62.53 44.37 36.20
CA GLY A 652 -63.91 44.77 36.47
C GLY A 652 -64.42 45.98 35.68
N ARG A 653 -63.72 46.41 34.61
CA ARG A 653 -64.08 47.56 33.76
C ARG A 653 -63.55 47.40 32.34
N ASP A 654 -64.02 48.23 31.41
CA ASP A 654 -63.39 48.36 30.09
C ASP A 654 -62.03 49.10 30.17
N PRO A 655 -61.05 48.75 29.32
CA PRO A 655 -59.80 49.49 29.18
C PRO A 655 -60.04 50.83 28.46
N ASN A 656 -59.26 51.85 28.81
CA ASN A 656 -59.27 53.10 28.05
C ASN A 656 -58.44 52.99 26.76
N ALA A 657 -58.57 53.96 25.86
CA ALA A 657 -57.92 53.91 24.55
C ALA A 657 -56.38 53.85 24.60
N ALA A 658 -55.75 54.46 25.61
CA ALA A 658 -54.30 54.43 25.77
C ALA A 658 -53.82 53.08 26.32
N GLU A 659 -54.53 52.50 27.28
CA GLU A 659 -54.27 51.16 27.82
C GLU A 659 -54.40 50.10 26.73
N LEU A 660 -55.46 50.19 25.93
CA LEU A 660 -55.70 49.29 24.80
C LEU A 660 -54.56 49.35 23.79
N GLN A 661 -54.12 50.56 23.42
CA GLN A 661 -53.04 50.76 22.45
C GLN A 661 -51.68 50.23 22.92
N VAL A 662 -51.38 50.35 24.23
CA VAL A 662 -50.16 49.80 24.82
C VAL A 662 -50.16 48.27 24.73
N TRP A 663 -51.26 47.61 25.12
CA TRP A 663 -51.31 46.16 25.09
C TRP A 663 -51.34 45.59 23.68
N GLN A 664 -52.00 46.27 22.73
CA GLN A 664 -51.90 45.93 21.30
C GLN A 664 -50.44 45.97 20.82
N THR A 665 -49.69 47.00 21.21
CA THR A 665 -48.28 47.15 20.84
C THR A 665 -47.42 46.06 21.49
N ASN A 666 -47.65 45.76 22.77
CA ASN A 666 -46.88 44.76 23.50
C ASN A 666 -47.14 43.34 22.98
N VAL A 667 -48.39 43.00 22.64
CA VAL A 667 -48.73 41.68 22.08
C VAL A 667 -48.10 41.49 20.69
N ARG A 668 -48.16 42.54 19.83
CA ARG A 668 -47.42 42.55 18.56
C ARG A 668 -45.90 42.44 18.78
N GLY A 669 -45.40 43.03 19.86
CA GLY A 669 -44.01 42.97 20.30
C GLY A 669 -43.57 41.67 20.98
N GLY A 670 -44.47 40.71 21.24
CA GLY A 670 -44.10 39.42 21.84
C GLY A 670 -44.90 39.00 23.07
N ALA A 671 -45.61 39.91 23.73
CA ALA A 671 -46.34 39.60 24.97
C ALA A 671 -47.53 38.66 24.72
N THR A 672 -47.76 37.72 25.64
CA THR A 672 -48.91 36.81 25.60
C THR A 672 -50.13 37.44 26.29
N TYR A 673 -51.34 36.93 26.04
CA TYR A 673 -52.51 37.37 26.80
C TYR A 673 -52.46 36.96 28.28
N ALA A 674 -51.66 35.97 28.64
CA ALA A 674 -51.38 35.64 30.04
C ALA A 674 -50.59 36.77 30.73
N ASP A 675 -49.61 37.37 30.04
CA ASP A 675 -48.83 38.51 30.56
C ASP A 675 -49.74 39.73 30.77
N VAL A 676 -50.64 39.99 29.81
CA VAL A 676 -51.64 41.06 29.91
C VAL A 676 -52.56 40.83 31.12
N ARG A 677 -53.05 39.59 31.30
CA ARG A 677 -53.90 39.22 32.43
C ARG A 677 -53.20 39.44 33.77
N VAL A 678 -51.95 38.99 33.91
CA VAL A 678 -51.16 39.17 35.13
C VAL A 678 -50.95 40.66 35.42
N ALA A 679 -50.66 41.46 34.39
CA ALA A 679 -50.51 42.91 34.55
C ALA A 679 -51.82 43.59 35.03
N ILE A 680 -52.98 43.19 34.50
CA ILE A 680 -54.29 43.71 34.95
C ILE A 680 -54.59 43.28 36.39
N MET A 681 -54.30 42.02 36.76
CA MET A 681 -54.51 41.53 38.13
C MET A 681 -53.62 42.23 39.16
N ASN A 682 -52.43 42.66 38.75
CA ASN A 682 -51.49 43.35 39.63
C ASN A 682 -51.80 44.85 39.79
N ASP A 683 -52.57 45.44 38.88
CA ASP A 683 -53.14 46.79 39.00
C ASP A 683 -54.66 46.81 38.70
N PRO A 684 -55.48 46.18 39.56
CA PRO A 684 -56.89 45.92 39.27
C PRO A 684 -57.78 47.17 39.30
N LEU A 685 -57.26 48.32 39.74
CA LEU A 685 -57.98 49.60 39.75
C LEU A 685 -57.47 50.60 38.69
N GLY A 686 -56.36 50.31 38.02
CA GLY A 686 -55.74 51.19 37.01
C GLY A 686 -55.42 52.58 37.55
N LEU A 687 -54.79 52.65 38.72
CA LEU A 687 -54.42 53.93 39.33
C LEU A 687 -53.25 54.54 38.57
N ASP A 688 -53.41 55.80 38.13
CA ASP A 688 -52.43 56.52 37.33
C ASP A 688 -51.10 56.70 38.09
N HIS A 689 -50.05 56.00 37.61
CA HIS A 689 -48.66 56.03 38.10
C HIS A 689 -47.92 57.34 37.77
N SER A 690 -48.66 58.42 37.53
CA SER A 690 -48.09 59.75 37.34
C SER A 690 -47.42 60.25 38.61
N GLY A 691 -46.41 61.11 38.45
CA GLY A 691 -45.57 61.56 39.56
C GLY A 691 -46.32 62.33 40.66
N ALA A 692 -47.54 62.80 40.40
CA ALA A 692 -48.39 63.51 41.37
C ALA A 692 -49.07 62.57 42.38
N THR A 693 -49.57 61.42 41.93
CA THR A 693 -50.23 60.42 42.79
C THR A 693 -49.20 59.74 43.70
N LEU A 694 -48.05 59.34 43.12
CA LEU A 694 -46.93 58.77 43.87
C LEU A 694 -46.33 59.76 44.86
N GLY A 695 -46.27 61.05 44.53
CA GLY A 695 -45.82 62.09 45.45
C GLY A 695 -46.71 62.24 46.69
N THR A 696 -48.02 61.99 46.57
CA THR A 696 -48.98 62.07 47.68
C THR A 696 -48.86 60.87 48.61
N LEU A 697 -48.79 59.66 48.05
CA LEU A 697 -48.54 58.41 48.80
C LEU A 697 -47.19 58.43 49.52
N TYR A 698 -46.15 58.98 48.87
CA TYR A 698 -44.83 59.15 49.47
C TYR A 698 -44.88 60.07 50.70
N GLN A 699 -45.66 61.15 50.63
CA GLN A 699 -45.86 62.07 51.75
C GLN A 699 -46.65 61.45 52.90
N GLU A 700 -47.61 60.59 52.60
CA GLU A 700 -48.46 59.89 53.57
C GLU A 700 -47.69 58.79 54.33
N TYR A 701 -46.83 58.04 53.65
CA TYR A 701 -46.04 56.95 54.26
C TYR A 701 -44.75 57.41 54.94
N PHE A 702 -44.02 58.35 54.35
CA PHE A 702 -42.71 58.77 54.85
C PHE A 702 -42.73 60.14 55.55
N GLY A 703 -43.90 60.80 55.62
CA GLY A 703 -44.08 62.08 56.30
C GLY A 703 -43.33 63.25 55.66
N ARG A 704 -42.77 63.07 54.46
CA ARG A 704 -42.00 64.09 53.71
C ARG A 704 -42.29 64.03 52.22
N ALA A 705 -42.08 65.13 51.51
CA ALA A 705 -42.09 65.10 50.05
C ALA A 705 -40.88 64.30 49.51
N PRO A 706 -41.02 63.60 48.37
CA PRO A 706 -39.92 62.88 47.75
C PRO A 706 -38.85 63.83 47.20
N ALA A 707 -37.58 63.41 47.24
CA ALA A 707 -36.45 64.09 46.64
C ALA A 707 -36.36 63.80 45.12
N ASN A 708 -35.57 64.61 44.40
CA ASN A 708 -35.40 64.46 42.96
C ASN A 708 -34.88 63.07 42.60
N GLY A 709 -35.66 62.33 41.81
CA GLY A 709 -35.35 60.97 41.35
C GLY A 709 -36.06 59.85 42.13
N GLU A 710 -36.49 60.07 43.37
CA GLU A 710 -37.13 59.02 44.19
C GLU A 710 -38.49 58.57 43.59
N VAL A 711 -39.25 59.50 43.02
CA VAL A 711 -40.50 59.19 42.31
C VAL A 711 -40.24 58.38 41.05
N ALA A 712 -39.15 58.66 40.33
CA ALA A 712 -38.81 57.95 39.10
C ALA A 712 -38.38 56.49 39.38
N VAL A 713 -37.72 56.24 40.51
CA VAL A 713 -37.36 54.88 40.96
C VAL A 713 -38.60 54.07 41.34
N TRP A 714 -39.56 54.68 42.06
CA TRP A 714 -40.85 54.02 42.34
C TRP A 714 -41.63 53.70 41.06
N GLN A 715 -41.62 54.61 40.10
CA GLN A 715 -42.25 54.39 38.79
C GLN A 715 -41.59 53.24 38.02
N ASP A 716 -40.27 53.13 38.07
CA ASP A 716 -39.54 52.09 37.35
C ASP A 716 -39.70 50.70 38.00
N LEU A 717 -39.69 50.61 39.32
CA LEU A 717 -39.93 49.35 40.04
C LEU A 717 -41.34 48.80 39.83
N LEU A 718 -42.36 49.68 39.83
CA LEU A 718 -43.74 49.29 39.56
C LEU A 718 -43.94 48.88 38.09
N ARG A 719 -43.23 49.52 37.14
CA ARG A 719 -43.23 49.10 35.72
C ARG A 719 -42.62 47.72 35.50
N HIS A 720 -41.73 47.28 36.37
CA HIS A 720 -41.11 45.96 36.32
C HIS A 720 -41.77 44.94 37.27
N GLY A 721 -43.01 45.21 37.70
CA GLY A 721 -43.89 44.22 38.32
C GLY A 721 -43.68 43.96 39.82
N ALA A 722 -42.93 44.81 40.52
CA ALA A 722 -42.85 44.73 41.99
C ALA A 722 -44.17 45.19 42.63
N ASP A 723 -44.65 44.48 43.66
CA ASP A 723 -45.76 44.98 44.46
C ASP A 723 -45.31 46.15 45.36
N TYR A 724 -46.26 46.97 45.81
CA TYR A 724 -45.97 48.14 46.65
C TYR A 724 -45.25 47.78 47.97
N GLY A 725 -45.49 46.58 48.53
CA GLY A 725 -44.83 46.14 49.76
C GLY A 725 -43.34 45.85 49.55
N SER A 726 -43.01 45.25 48.42
CA SER A 726 -41.65 44.88 48.03
C SER A 726 -40.80 46.09 47.65
N ALA A 727 -41.41 47.11 47.03
CA ALA A 727 -40.76 48.37 46.72
C ALA A 727 -40.43 49.20 47.99
N ILE A 728 -41.30 49.15 49.00
CA ILE A 728 -41.09 49.80 50.30
C ILE A 728 -39.96 49.13 51.09
N ASP A 729 -39.91 47.80 51.10
CA ASP A 729 -38.84 47.03 51.76
C ASP A 729 -37.46 47.21 51.11
N ALA A 730 -37.41 47.38 49.79
CA ALA A 730 -36.17 47.66 49.06
C ALA A 730 -35.57 49.02 49.43
N LEU A 731 -36.39 50.07 49.58
CA LEU A 731 -35.91 51.40 49.99
C LEU A 731 -35.53 51.47 51.47
N MET A 732 -36.21 50.75 52.36
CA MET A 732 -35.83 50.70 53.78
C MET A 732 -34.48 50.00 54.00
N ARG A 733 -34.06 49.11 53.09
CA ARG A 733 -32.72 48.50 53.12
C ARG A 733 -31.62 49.41 52.58
N ASP A 734 -31.95 50.47 51.85
CA ASP A 734 -30.98 51.23 51.03
C ASP A 734 -30.75 52.69 51.47
N ALA A 735 -31.27 53.09 52.64
CA ALA A 735 -30.91 54.37 53.27
C ALA A 735 -29.45 54.43 53.79
N GLY A 736 -28.59 53.44 53.44
CA GLY A 736 -27.24 53.27 53.95
C GLY A 736 -26.09 53.32 52.94
N SER A 737 -26.31 53.40 51.62
CA SER A 737 -25.20 53.25 50.66
C SER A 737 -25.34 54.08 49.38
N ALA A 738 -24.71 55.25 49.37
CA ALA A 738 -24.62 56.20 48.26
C ALA A 738 -23.70 55.74 47.10
N ALA A 739 -23.93 54.55 46.53
CA ALA A 739 -23.02 53.97 45.52
C ALA A 739 -23.66 53.56 44.18
N ILE A 740 -24.92 53.91 43.92
CA ILE A 740 -25.60 53.58 42.64
C ILE A 740 -26.18 54.84 41.99
N VAL A 741 -25.40 55.93 41.98
CA VAL A 741 -25.71 57.10 41.13
C VAL A 741 -24.62 57.34 40.08
N ASP A 742 -23.46 56.69 40.19
CA ASP A 742 -22.29 57.03 39.36
C ASP A 742 -22.06 56.12 38.14
N ARG A 743 -22.95 55.15 37.87
CA ARG A 743 -22.74 54.18 36.78
C ARG A 743 -23.65 54.35 35.56
N LEU A 744 -24.47 55.41 35.52
CA LEU A 744 -25.39 55.69 34.41
C LEU A 744 -25.17 57.03 33.68
N THR A 745 -24.16 57.83 34.04
CA THR A 745 -23.82 59.06 33.30
C THR A 745 -22.32 59.11 32.99
N GLY A 746 -21.93 58.57 31.83
CA GLY A 746 -20.52 58.29 31.50
C GLY A 746 -19.61 59.50 31.24
N THR A 747 -18.30 59.23 31.10
CA THR A 747 -17.38 59.75 30.07
C THR A 747 -15.93 59.29 30.33
N ALA A 748 -15.22 58.93 29.24
CA ALA A 748 -13.76 58.88 29.02
C ALA A 748 -12.85 57.80 29.68
N GLN A 749 -12.42 56.86 28.82
CA GLN A 749 -11.03 56.43 28.45
C GLN A 749 -9.92 56.06 29.47
N ALA A 750 -9.19 55.00 29.04
CA ALA A 750 -7.86 54.48 29.44
C ALA A 750 -7.83 53.64 30.75
N ASP A 751 -7.31 52.41 30.82
CA ASP A 751 -6.25 51.73 30.06
C ASP A 751 -6.51 50.22 29.85
N THR A 752 -6.00 49.73 28.73
CA THR A 752 -5.88 48.35 28.26
C THR A 752 -5.02 47.48 29.19
N PHE A 753 -5.50 46.27 29.49
CA PHE A 753 -4.67 45.16 29.97
C PHE A 753 -4.83 43.93 29.09
N ASP A 754 -3.66 43.46 28.67
CA ASP A 754 -3.33 42.38 27.75
C ASP A 754 -3.41 41.01 28.43
N PHE A 755 -4.02 40.04 27.75
CA PHE A 755 -3.76 38.61 27.92
C PHE A 755 -3.79 37.91 26.55
N GLY A 756 -2.60 37.68 25.99
CA GLY A 756 -2.11 36.34 25.68
C GLY A 756 -2.74 35.60 24.48
N THR A 757 -2.11 35.81 23.32
CA THR A 757 -1.68 34.79 22.33
C THR A 757 -2.61 33.60 22.00
N ASP A 758 -3.30 33.69 20.86
CA ASP A 758 -3.13 32.71 19.77
C ASP A 758 -3.57 33.33 18.42
N PRO A 759 -2.71 33.38 17.38
CA PRO A 759 -3.05 33.92 16.07
C PRO A 759 -3.29 32.81 15.04
N GLY A 760 -4.48 32.80 14.44
CA GLY A 760 -4.68 32.07 13.20
C GLY A 760 -6.15 31.79 12.93
N HIS A 761 -6.77 32.62 12.09
CA HIS A 761 -7.77 32.23 11.08
C HIS A 761 -8.23 33.50 10.36
N ALA A 762 -7.55 33.81 9.26
CA ALA A 762 -8.13 34.58 8.18
C ALA A 762 -8.48 33.58 7.06
N THR A 763 -9.76 33.48 6.78
CA THR A 763 -10.36 32.76 5.65
C THR A 763 -9.80 33.25 4.32
N VAL A 764 -9.35 32.32 3.46
CA VAL A 764 -9.39 32.49 2.01
C VAL A 764 -10.13 31.28 1.43
N ALA A 765 -11.22 31.59 0.74
CA ALA A 765 -12.08 30.64 0.07
C ALA A 765 -11.47 30.21 -1.28
N GLY A 766 -11.73 28.95 -1.65
CA GLY A 766 -11.74 28.48 -3.02
C GLY A 766 -10.52 27.68 -3.46
N PHE A 767 -10.55 26.37 -3.23
CA PHE A 767 -9.91 25.38 -4.09
C PHE A 767 -10.74 24.10 -4.07
N GLN A 768 -11.08 23.60 -5.26
CA GLN A 768 -11.61 22.25 -5.46
C GLN A 768 -10.46 21.24 -5.25
N PRO A 769 -10.65 20.12 -4.54
CA PRO A 769 -9.71 19.02 -4.58
C PRO A 769 -9.99 18.18 -5.84
N GLY A 770 -9.01 18.13 -6.72
CA GLY A 770 -9.05 17.40 -7.98
C GLY A 770 -7.73 17.58 -8.70
N ILE A 771 -6.64 17.13 -8.07
CA ILE A 771 -5.39 16.78 -8.73
C ILE A 771 -4.85 15.55 -8.00
N ASP A 772 -4.82 14.44 -8.71
CA ASP A 772 -4.20 13.18 -8.33
C ASP A 772 -2.75 13.38 -7.89
N LYS A 773 -2.31 12.54 -6.95
CA LYS A 773 -0.89 12.40 -6.60
C LYS A 773 -0.09 12.15 -7.88
N LEU A 774 0.91 13.01 -8.09
CA LEU A 774 1.96 12.77 -9.06
C LEU A 774 2.75 11.54 -8.61
N ASP A 775 2.62 10.48 -9.40
CA ASP A 775 3.36 9.23 -9.29
C ASP A 775 4.88 9.49 -9.45
N LEU A 776 5.66 9.15 -8.42
CA LEU A 776 7.11 9.39 -8.35
C LEU A 776 7.87 8.09 -8.07
N ASP A 777 7.45 6.96 -8.64
CA ASP A 777 8.22 5.70 -8.62
C ASP A 777 9.13 5.54 -9.84
N ARG A 778 9.93 6.57 -10.15
CA ARG A 778 10.98 6.44 -11.17
C ARG A 778 12.22 7.28 -10.91
N ALA A 779 12.89 7.01 -9.79
CA ALA A 779 14.32 7.26 -9.67
C ALA A 779 14.91 6.27 -8.66
N GLY A 780 15.49 5.18 -9.15
CA GLY A 780 16.21 4.22 -8.31
C GLY A 780 17.33 4.91 -7.52
N TYR A 781 17.13 5.02 -6.21
CA TYR A 781 18.16 5.36 -5.23
C TYR A 781 17.83 4.63 -3.93
N ASP A 782 18.51 3.51 -3.71
CA ASP A 782 18.47 2.74 -2.47
C ASP A 782 19.26 3.46 -1.37
N GLY A 783 18.63 3.66 -0.21
CA GLY A 783 19.33 3.98 1.04
C GLY A 783 18.89 5.21 1.80
N VAL A 784 17.61 5.31 2.20
CA VAL A 784 17.20 6.10 3.38
C VAL A 784 16.16 5.33 4.19
N ASN A 785 16.39 5.26 5.50
CA ASN A 785 15.56 4.58 6.50
C ASN A 785 14.17 5.29 6.63
N PRO A 786 13.02 4.59 6.68
CA PRO A 786 11.68 5.21 6.60
C PRO A 786 11.20 6.01 7.83
N LEU A 787 12.08 6.45 8.73
CA LEU A 787 11.68 6.99 10.04
C LEU A 787 11.98 8.49 10.28
N ASP A 788 12.13 9.31 9.23
CA ASP A 788 12.46 10.74 9.45
C ASP A 788 11.77 11.72 8.47
N MET A 789 10.46 11.57 8.26
CA MET A 789 9.67 12.46 7.38
C MET A 789 8.68 13.40 8.09
N ASP A 790 8.97 13.82 9.32
CA ASP A 790 8.08 14.76 10.05
C ASP A 790 8.49 16.24 9.98
N HIS A 791 9.51 16.63 9.20
CA HIS A 791 9.96 18.02 9.14
C HIS A 791 10.20 18.56 7.72
N ALA A 792 9.14 18.87 6.99
CA ALA A 792 9.17 19.80 5.85
C ALA A 792 8.35 21.05 6.20
N ARG A 793 9.02 22.22 6.24
CA ARG A 793 8.37 23.53 6.40
C ARG A 793 8.79 24.42 5.22
N GLU A 794 7.81 24.81 4.40
CA GLU A 794 7.84 25.74 3.26
C GLU A 794 8.43 25.26 1.90
N VAL A 795 7.63 25.46 0.85
CA VAL A 795 8.02 25.46 -0.57
C VAL A 795 7.84 26.90 -1.07
N LEU A 796 8.92 27.52 -1.57
CA LEU A 796 8.87 28.87 -2.15
C LEU A 796 9.09 28.79 -3.67
N ALA A 797 8.06 29.10 -4.45
CA ALA A 797 8.19 29.26 -5.89
C ALA A 797 8.83 30.62 -6.21
N LEU A 798 9.97 30.63 -6.91
CA LEU A 798 10.56 31.84 -7.46
C LEU A 798 10.03 32.05 -8.89
N ASP A 799 9.69 33.30 -9.17
CA ASP A 799 9.09 33.79 -10.41
C ASP A 799 9.82 33.32 -11.68
N GLY A 800 9.17 32.45 -12.46
CA GLY A 800 9.38 32.35 -13.91
C GLY A 800 10.51 31.45 -14.44
N SER A 801 11.18 30.62 -13.64
CA SER A 801 12.09 29.57 -14.15
C SER A 801 11.74 28.17 -13.60
N THR A 802 12.11 27.12 -14.34
CA THR A 802 11.84 25.70 -14.05
C THR A 802 12.68 25.11 -12.90
N ASP A 803 13.13 25.93 -11.96
CA ASP A 803 14.02 25.50 -10.88
C ASP A 803 13.28 25.48 -9.54
N VAL A 804 13.34 24.34 -8.83
CA VAL A 804 12.81 24.18 -7.47
C VAL A 804 13.97 24.19 -6.48
N LEU A 805 13.89 25.03 -5.44
CA LEU A 805 14.86 25.08 -4.35
C LEU A 805 14.27 24.41 -3.11
N LEU A 806 14.89 23.34 -2.64
CA LEU A 806 14.60 22.70 -1.36
C LEU A 806 15.70 23.07 -0.35
N THR A 807 15.32 23.63 0.79
CA THR A 807 16.26 23.92 1.88
C THR A 807 15.97 23.03 3.08
N PHE A 808 16.98 22.26 3.52
CA PHE A 808 16.97 21.61 4.81
C PHE A 808 17.80 22.42 5.81
N GLY A 809 17.52 22.26 7.10
CA GLY A 809 18.18 23.00 8.18
C GLY A 809 19.72 23.00 8.08
N ALA A 810 20.32 24.02 8.69
CA ALA A 810 21.71 24.45 8.57
C ALA A 810 22.72 23.35 8.16
N HIS A 811 23.31 23.56 6.98
CA HIS A 811 24.38 22.78 6.33
C HIS A 811 23.92 21.62 5.44
N ASP A 812 23.26 21.92 4.31
CA ASP A 812 23.62 21.43 2.96
C ASP A 812 22.65 22.00 1.91
N THR A 813 23.11 22.19 0.67
CA THR A 813 22.31 22.75 -0.45
C THR A 813 22.49 21.85 -1.68
N ILE A 814 21.39 21.37 -2.27
CA ILE A 814 21.40 20.61 -3.54
C ILE A 814 20.64 21.42 -4.60
N LEU A 815 21.26 21.59 -5.77
CA LEU A 815 20.65 22.15 -6.98
C LEU A 815 20.36 21.00 -7.95
N LEU A 816 19.09 20.80 -8.31
CA LEU A 816 18.67 19.90 -9.39
C LEU A 816 18.54 20.69 -10.70
N TYR A 817 19.06 20.15 -11.81
CA TYR A 817 18.90 20.72 -13.16
C TYR A 817 18.12 19.74 -14.06
N ASP A 818 17.09 20.29 -14.74
CA ASP A 818 16.36 19.77 -15.92
C ASP A 818 15.48 18.52 -15.73
N VAL A 819 14.15 18.72 -15.74
CA VAL A 819 13.16 17.67 -16.00
C VAL A 819 12.26 18.14 -17.15
N SER A 820 12.45 17.55 -18.32
CA SER A 820 11.69 17.85 -19.53
C SER A 820 10.38 17.03 -19.56
N LEU A 821 9.23 17.69 -19.42
CA LEU A 821 7.90 17.08 -19.56
C LEU A 821 7.57 16.78 -21.04
N HIS A 822 7.27 15.52 -21.38
CA HIS A 822 6.57 15.16 -22.61
C HIS A 822 5.06 15.29 -22.42
N GLN A 823 4.39 15.99 -23.35
CA GLN A 823 2.95 16.24 -23.36
C GLN A 823 2.16 14.96 -23.64
N LEU A 824 1.22 14.61 -22.75
CA LEU A 824 0.11 13.70 -23.06
C LEU A 824 -1.00 14.46 -23.78
N ALA A 825 -1.57 13.86 -24.82
CA ALA A 825 -2.61 14.44 -25.67
C ALA A 825 -4.02 14.25 -25.08
N ALA A 826 -4.92 15.18 -25.42
CA ALA A 826 -6.27 15.31 -24.87
C ALA A 826 -7.30 14.25 -25.32
N SER A 827 -6.90 13.01 -25.59
CA SER A 827 -7.82 11.93 -26.00
C SER A 827 -8.33 11.04 -24.87
N ASP A 828 -7.78 11.12 -23.66
CA ASP A 828 -7.98 10.07 -22.65
C ASP A 828 -9.01 10.45 -21.57
N PHE A 829 -9.95 11.35 -21.88
CA PHE A 829 -11.11 11.58 -21.02
C PHE A 829 -12.41 11.17 -21.73
N MET A 830 -13.00 10.05 -21.29
CA MET A 830 -14.42 9.76 -21.49
C MET A 830 -15.00 9.11 -20.22
N VAL A 831 -15.84 9.93 -19.56
CA VAL A 831 -16.89 9.75 -18.54
C VAL A 831 -17.06 8.39 -17.85
#